data_AF-A0A6C0IX90-F1
#
_entry.id   AF-A0A6C0IX90-F1
#
_cell.length_a   1.000
_cell.length_b   1.000
_cell.length_c   1.000
_cell.angle_alpha   90.00
_cell.angle_beta   90.00
_cell.angle_gamma   90.00
#
_symmetry.space_group_name_H-M   'P 1'
#
loop_
_entity.id
_entity.type
_entity.pdbx_description
1 polymer ?
#
loop_
_entity_poly.entity_id
_entity_poly.type
_entity_poly.pdbx_seq_one_letter_code
_entity_poly.pdbx_strand_id
1 'polypeptide(L)'
;MVNVLIPKTIFQIKNFKQPKFILDKLESFSIGWNYIHFDDSNNIIEFIKNNLLEDLIDISSNIILINNSPIKLEFFIYYYLYQNGGVYLNSDSILNKNIDNIINELSSFYVESCITKLVFNGFIGTIPKNKIFLNVLQKMYNMIILDNYSNYQEMLKDFYRDILINENILTKIFTEDINSEYCKILDNNEQIVTHYYNNDFNNKYNIYNSIETYKYFNKPKELIKIGITIMLPKRAIELFINGLNQNIFYLCELLLNIGYDCRFVVNDDVINNIDQNELDVMLYDKRIKIIKLTEIFKEELDILIIMGNILHDSIIKLLKKTKTIVLGYFCGNSYIIDSEIILYKYGNFSKGTFQYLLDDHTQLYDEIWSIPQMANTNIHYWKTFHRCNTIEVPFVWSNKGINMLEQICNKPYEYYLYKNNNKEKKIAVFEPSISIMKWCLPPLLVCENAYRQLKDKSIINNVYLNNVLTRGEAFNNEAFNMMVESLDLKRDNKCSLEYRYNSLDFLKGYADICVSHSWENGLNYLYLDLAWMGWPVLHNGHLCKDVGYYYDQFNYEEGGNMLVNILNNHDNNINEYLQRNRKAIDRYLPSNKDLQNHYEDIINKLLHNNKQKYGIKLNHEIIVKSVIPEIPLNIFQVWHSNDLLPSIKECSQEIQKLNPEFNYYLFNEESCREFIKQNFQDNVLYAFDNLIPYAFKFDLWRYCILYLKGGIYLDIKYKPLNSFKFINLIDKEYFCEDIEESFKGVYNAFIICKPRNILMLNAINKIVEHVLTKNYCNYGLEVSGPLMLKKLINDNNIKINITDLHLYSDKIEDNKLIIYNNDKPILRMHENYRNEQLSNGKHWAYQYMHSEIFK
;
A
#
# COMPACT_ATOMS: atom_id res chain seq x y z
N MET A 1 -28.59 -33.54 43.83
CA MET A 1 -28.28 -33.62 42.39
C MET A 1 -27.16 -32.64 42.14
N VAL A 2 -26.05 -33.06 41.54
CA VAL A 2 -25.03 -32.13 41.07
C VAL A 2 -25.70 -31.28 39.99
N ASN A 3 -25.80 -29.96 40.18
CA ASN A 3 -26.33 -29.09 39.15
C ASN A 3 -25.40 -29.21 37.93
N VAL A 4 -25.89 -29.90 36.88
CA VAL A 4 -25.17 -29.98 35.61
C VAL A 4 -25.43 -28.66 34.89
N LEU A 5 -24.40 -27.81 34.85
CA LEU A 5 -24.46 -26.50 34.22
C LEU A 5 -23.96 -26.57 32.79
N ILE A 6 -24.38 -25.61 31.95
CA ILE A 6 -23.90 -25.47 30.58
C ILE A 6 -22.35 -25.42 30.57
N PRO A 7 -21.68 -26.31 29.80
CA PRO A 7 -20.22 -26.29 29.65
C PRO A 7 -19.70 -24.94 29.17
N LYS A 8 -18.55 -24.52 29.70
CA LYS A 8 -17.90 -23.24 29.35
C LYS A 8 -17.21 -23.28 27.98
N THR A 9 -17.99 -23.54 26.94
CA THR A 9 -17.54 -23.58 25.55
C THR A 9 -18.47 -22.74 24.68
N ILE A 10 -17.91 -21.81 23.90
CA ILE A 10 -18.60 -21.08 22.85
C ILE A 10 -18.07 -21.59 21.51
N PHE A 11 -18.96 -21.90 20.57
CA PHE A 11 -18.56 -22.23 19.21
C PHE A 11 -19.31 -21.42 18.15
N GLN A 12 -18.63 -21.22 17.02
CA GLN A 12 -19.17 -20.51 15.85
C GLN A 12 -18.86 -21.27 14.56
N ILE A 13 -19.72 -21.12 13.57
CA ILE A 13 -19.55 -21.71 12.23
C ILE A 13 -19.42 -20.60 11.20
N LYS A 14 -18.31 -20.56 10.44
CA LYS A 14 -18.08 -19.61 9.34
C LYS A 14 -16.94 -20.08 8.43
N ASN A 15 -16.97 -19.74 7.15
CA ASN A 15 -15.95 -20.14 6.16
C ASN A 15 -14.57 -19.51 6.43
N PHE A 16 -14.50 -18.50 7.29
CA PHE A 16 -13.28 -17.83 7.69
C PHE A 16 -13.33 -17.53 9.19
N LYS A 17 -12.14 -17.55 9.82
CA LYS A 17 -12.01 -17.19 11.23
C LYS A 17 -12.22 -15.68 11.39
N GLN A 18 -12.94 -15.28 12.45
CA GLN A 18 -13.19 -13.87 12.74
C GLN A 18 -11.88 -13.10 12.97
N PRO A 19 -11.82 -11.80 12.62
CA PRO A 19 -10.67 -10.95 12.93
C PRO A 19 -10.31 -10.98 14.41
N LYS A 20 -9.02 -10.86 14.74
CA LYS A 20 -8.51 -10.98 16.12
C LYS A 20 -9.25 -10.08 17.11
N PHE A 21 -9.51 -8.81 16.76
CA PHE A 21 -10.22 -7.90 17.65
C PHE A 21 -11.69 -8.29 17.95
N ILE A 22 -12.36 -9.03 17.04
CA ILE A 22 -13.69 -9.60 17.32
C ILE A 22 -13.56 -10.74 18.33
N LEU A 23 -12.55 -11.59 18.14
CA LEU A 23 -12.27 -12.68 19.07
C LEU A 23 -11.85 -12.16 20.45
N ASP A 24 -11.01 -11.13 20.51
CA ASP A 24 -10.59 -10.47 21.75
C ASP A 24 -11.81 -9.88 22.50
N LYS A 25 -12.77 -9.28 21.77
CA LYS A 25 -14.01 -8.79 22.38
C LYS A 25 -14.88 -9.94 22.89
N LEU A 26 -15.05 -11.01 22.10
CA LEU A 26 -15.77 -12.20 22.55
C LEU A 26 -15.15 -12.76 23.82
N GLU A 27 -13.82 -12.93 23.84
CA GLU A 27 -13.04 -13.39 24.99
C GLU A 27 -13.21 -12.47 26.21
N SER A 28 -13.25 -11.14 26.01
CA SER A 28 -13.48 -10.19 27.11
C SER A 28 -14.86 -10.35 27.79
N PHE A 29 -15.86 -10.82 27.03
CA PHE A 29 -17.19 -11.15 27.54
C PHE A 29 -17.36 -12.63 27.88
N SER A 30 -16.34 -13.47 27.65
CA SER A 30 -16.38 -14.91 27.92
C SER A 30 -15.10 -15.39 28.59
N ILE A 31 -14.58 -14.62 29.55
CA ILE A 31 -13.33 -14.94 30.24
C ILE A 31 -13.43 -16.32 30.89
N GLY A 32 -12.48 -17.20 30.57
CA GLY A 32 -12.47 -18.59 31.05
C GLY A 32 -13.38 -19.56 30.29
N TRP A 33 -13.98 -19.13 29.18
CA TRP A 33 -14.67 -20.01 28.23
C TRP A 33 -13.75 -20.42 27.09
N ASN A 34 -13.88 -21.67 26.65
CA ASN A 34 -13.17 -22.17 25.48
C ASN A 34 -13.88 -21.72 24.19
N TYR A 35 -13.13 -21.19 23.21
CA TYR A 35 -13.67 -20.78 21.91
C TYR A 35 -13.30 -21.79 20.82
N ILE A 36 -14.31 -22.26 20.08
CA ILE A 36 -14.12 -23.21 18.98
C ILE A 36 -14.71 -22.63 17.69
N HIS A 37 -13.97 -22.77 16.59
CA HIS A 37 -14.38 -22.32 15.27
C HIS A 37 -14.46 -23.51 14.32
N PHE A 38 -15.58 -23.64 13.62
CA PHE A 38 -15.79 -24.62 12.57
C PHE A 38 -15.91 -23.92 11.20
N ASP A 39 -15.20 -24.42 10.20
CA ASP A 39 -15.40 -24.06 8.80
C ASP A 39 -16.51 -24.93 8.17
N ASP A 40 -17.21 -24.38 7.19
CA ASP A 40 -18.35 -25.02 6.52
C ASP A 40 -17.94 -26.07 5.47
N SER A 41 -16.65 -26.38 5.34
CA SER A 41 -16.11 -27.18 4.24
C SER A 41 -15.55 -28.54 4.69
N ASN A 42 -14.61 -28.58 5.66
CA ASN A 42 -13.88 -29.82 5.98
C ASN A 42 -13.92 -30.18 7.48
N ASN A 43 -13.83 -29.20 8.38
CA ASN A 43 -13.69 -29.49 9.81
C ASN A 43 -14.99 -30.00 10.45
N ILE A 44 -16.16 -29.60 9.94
CA ILE A 44 -17.46 -30.14 10.40
C ILE A 44 -17.57 -31.64 10.07
N ILE A 45 -17.20 -32.03 8.85
CA ILE A 45 -17.29 -33.42 8.39
C ILE A 45 -16.31 -34.28 9.19
N GLU A 46 -15.08 -33.80 9.37
CA GLU A 46 -14.07 -34.48 10.19
C GLU A 46 -14.52 -34.61 11.64
N PHE A 47 -15.13 -33.56 12.22
CA PHE A 47 -15.67 -33.62 13.57
C PHE A 47 -16.74 -34.70 13.73
N ILE A 48 -17.72 -34.75 12.82
CA ILE A 48 -18.79 -35.76 12.86
C ILE A 48 -18.21 -37.17 12.70
N LYS A 49 -17.27 -37.38 11.76
CA LYS A 49 -16.59 -38.67 11.55
C LYS A 49 -15.88 -39.16 12.82
N ASN A 50 -15.25 -38.25 13.55
CA ASN A 50 -14.49 -38.58 14.75
C ASN A 50 -15.36 -38.69 16.01
N ASN A 51 -16.64 -38.30 15.95
CA ASN A 51 -17.53 -38.21 17.11
C ASN A 51 -18.90 -38.88 16.89
N LEU A 52 -18.94 -40.01 16.18
CA LEU A 52 -20.19 -40.75 15.93
C LEU A 52 -20.96 -41.02 17.23
N LEU A 53 -22.28 -40.83 17.19
CA LEU A 53 -23.15 -41.00 18.36
C LEU A 53 -23.81 -42.37 18.30
N GLU A 54 -23.67 -43.19 19.35
CA GLU A 54 -24.34 -44.51 19.41
C GLU A 54 -25.86 -44.39 19.21
N ASP A 55 -26.50 -43.40 19.85
CA ASP A 55 -27.95 -43.14 19.73
C ASP A 55 -28.40 -42.67 18.34
N LEU A 56 -27.46 -42.24 17.47
CA LEU A 56 -27.73 -41.59 16.18
C LEU A 56 -26.73 -42.07 15.10
N ILE A 57 -26.24 -43.32 15.17
CA ILE A 57 -25.10 -43.77 14.36
C ILE A 57 -25.43 -43.77 12.86
N ASP A 58 -26.63 -44.22 12.50
CA ASP A 58 -27.15 -44.19 11.13
C ASP A 58 -27.30 -42.75 10.62
N ILE A 59 -27.65 -41.82 11.52
CA ILE A 59 -27.82 -40.40 11.22
C ILE A 59 -26.49 -39.73 10.89
N SER A 60 -25.50 -39.92 11.76
CA SER A 60 -24.17 -39.34 11.61
C SER A 60 -23.39 -39.87 10.41
N SER A 61 -23.67 -41.11 9.99
CA SER A 61 -23.03 -41.74 8.83
C SER A 61 -23.60 -41.22 7.49
N ASN A 62 -24.91 -40.98 7.43
CA ASN A 62 -25.60 -40.55 6.20
C ASN A 62 -25.51 -39.04 5.94
N ILE A 63 -25.26 -38.22 6.97
CA ILE A 63 -25.19 -36.76 6.82
C ILE A 63 -24.01 -36.28 5.94
N ILE A 64 -22.99 -37.14 5.79
CA ILE A 64 -21.82 -36.91 4.92
C ILE A 64 -22.24 -36.82 3.44
N LEU A 65 -23.39 -37.41 3.08
CA LEU A 65 -23.90 -37.50 1.70
C LEU A 65 -24.77 -36.30 1.29
N ILE A 66 -25.03 -35.35 2.19
CA ILE A 66 -25.90 -34.20 1.91
C ILE A 66 -25.10 -33.06 1.29
N ASN A 67 -25.55 -32.59 0.12
CA ASN A 67 -25.03 -31.40 -0.55
C ASN A 67 -25.13 -30.16 0.37
N ASN A 68 -24.17 -29.23 0.28
CA ASN A 68 -24.10 -28.04 1.14
C ASN A 68 -25.40 -27.21 1.08
N SER A 69 -26.24 -27.34 2.11
CA SER A 69 -27.52 -26.67 2.29
C SER A 69 -27.55 -26.01 3.67
N PRO A 70 -28.24 -24.86 3.88
CA PRO A 70 -28.39 -24.20 5.18
C PRO A 70 -28.82 -25.14 6.32
N ILE A 71 -29.60 -26.16 5.98
CA ILE A 71 -30.11 -27.18 6.91
C ILE A 71 -28.97 -28.04 7.50
N LYS A 72 -27.88 -28.25 6.76
CA LYS A 72 -26.71 -29.00 7.21
C LYS A 72 -25.97 -28.28 8.34
N LEU A 73 -25.86 -26.95 8.24
CA LEU A 73 -25.21 -26.13 9.27
C LEU A 73 -26.03 -26.14 10.56
N GLU A 74 -27.35 -26.02 10.42
CA GLU A 74 -28.27 -26.08 11.56
C GLU A 74 -28.28 -27.45 12.24
N PHE A 75 -28.28 -28.53 11.45
CA PHE A 75 -28.14 -29.87 12.00
C PHE A 75 -26.86 -29.97 12.83
N PHE A 76 -25.73 -29.48 12.30
CA PHE A 76 -24.45 -29.55 13.00
C PHE A 76 -24.46 -28.76 14.32
N ILE A 77 -25.12 -27.59 14.37
CA ILE A 77 -25.29 -26.82 15.61
C ILE A 77 -25.97 -27.68 16.69
N TYR A 78 -27.10 -28.29 16.36
CA TYR A 78 -27.85 -29.13 17.31
C TYR A 78 -27.10 -30.41 17.66
N TYR A 79 -26.39 -31.00 16.71
CA TYR A 79 -25.56 -32.19 16.92
C TYR A 79 -24.42 -31.91 17.90
N TYR A 80 -23.70 -30.81 17.68
CA TYR A 80 -22.61 -30.39 18.55
C TYR A 80 -23.12 -30.12 19.99
N LEU A 81 -24.23 -29.38 20.11
CA LEU A 81 -24.85 -29.06 21.40
C LEU A 81 -25.36 -30.30 22.12
N TYR A 82 -25.96 -31.27 21.42
CA TYR A 82 -26.35 -32.55 22.03
C TYR A 82 -25.15 -33.33 22.55
N GLN A 83 -24.04 -33.38 21.80
CA GLN A 83 -22.89 -34.18 22.18
C GLN A 83 -22.04 -33.54 23.28
N ASN A 84 -21.74 -32.25 23.15
CA ASN A 84 -20.75 -31.55 23.97
C ASN A 84 -21.35 -30.50 24.89
N GLY A 85 -22.62 -30.13 24.69
CA GLY A 85 -23.21 -28.95 25.33
C GLY A 85 -22.49 -27.66 24.92
N GLY A 86 -22.66 -26.62 25.73
CA GLY A 86 -22.05 -25.31 25.55
C GLY A 86 -23.00 -24.33 24.88
N VAL A 87 -22.43 -23.34 24.19
CA VAL A 87 -23.16 -22.23 23.59
C VAL A 87 -22.79 -22.09 22.12
N TYR A 88 -23.81 -22.12 21.27
CA TYR A 88 -23.69 -21.64 19.91
C TYR A 88 -23.99 -20.15 19.86
N LEU A 89 -23.07 -19.37 19.29
CA LEU A 89 -23.25 -17.94 19.04
C LEU A 89 -23.03 -17.69 17.56
N ASN A 90 -24.04 -17.17 16.86
CA ASN A 90 -23.89 -16.85 15.45
C ASN A 90 -22.70 -15.90 15.25
N SER A 91 -21.95 -16.11 14.17
CA SER A 91 -20.75 -15.34 13.87
C SER A 91 -21.02 -13.85 13.61
N ASP A 92 -22.28 -13.50 13.33
CA ASP A 92 -22.74 -12.13 13.16
C ASP A 92 -23.42 -11.58 14.45
N SER A 93 -23.14 -12.18 15.61
CA SER A 93 -23.63 -11.75 16.93
C SER A 93 -22.51 -11.25 17.85
N ILE A 94 -22.80 -10.24 18.67
CA ILE A 94 -21.91 -9.66 19.68
C ILE A 94 -22.53 -9.83 21.06
N LEU A 95 -21.76 -10.33 22.03
CA LEU A 95 -22.14 -10.29 23.44
C LEU A 95 -22.06 -8.85 23.98
N ASN A 96 -23.12 -8.38 24.62
CA ASN A 96 -23.17 -7.08 25.28
C ASN A 96 -22.88 -7.17 26.79
N LYS A 97 -22.87 -8.40 27.32
CA LYS A 97 -22.59 -8.71 28.72
C LYS A 97 -21.69 -9.93 28.83
N ASN A 98 -21.04 -10.05 29.99
CA ASN A 98 -20.29 -11.26 30.29
C ASN A 98 -21.24 -12.46 30.31
N ILE A 99 -20.88 -13.51 29.59
CA ILE A 99 -21.72 -14.69 29.36
C ILE A 99 -22.05 -15.44 30.67
N ASP A 100 -21.16 -15.41 31.66
CA ASP A 100 -21.44 -15.97 33.00
C ASP A 100 -22.61 -15.21 33.66
N ASN A 101 -22.76 -13.91 33.41
CA ASN A 101 -23.87 -13.10 33.93
C ASN A 101 -25.18 -13.33 33.16
N ILE A 102 -25.11 -13.83 31.93
CA ILE A 102 -26.28 -14.15 31.11
C ILE A 102 -26.86 -15.51 31.49
N ILE A 103 -25.97 -16.50 31.69
CA ILE A 103 -26.34 -17.92 31.78
C ILE A 103 -26.36 -18.42 33.23
N ASN A 104 -25.93 -17.63 34.23
CA ASN A 104 -25.66 -18.07 35.60
C ASN A 104 -26.60 -19.18 36.12
N GLU A 105 -26.04 -20.36 36.38
CA GLU A 105 -26.73 -21.58 36.87
C GLU A 105 -27.75 -22.26 35.94
N LEU A 106 -27.80 -21.92 34.65
CA LEU A 106 -28.71 -22.57 33.69
C LEU A 106 -28.20 -23.94 33.19
N SER A 107 -29.16 -24.82 32.94
CA SER A 107 -29.00 -26.11 32.25
C SER A 107 -29.32 -26.01 30.75
N SER A 108 -30.15 -25.04 30.33
CA SER A 108 -30.37 -24.69 28.93
C SER A 108 -30.93 -23.28 28.78
N PHE A 109 -30.71 -22.65 27.63
CA PHE A 109 -31.41 -21.42 27.27
C PHE A 109 -31.71 -21.36 25.77
N TYR A 110 -32.76 -20.61 25.46
CA TYR A 110 -33.30 -20.43 24.11
C TYR A 110 -33.68 -18.96 23.89
N VAL A 111 -33.93 -18.59 22.65
CA VAL A 111 -34.41 -17.25 22.29
C VAL A 111 -35.73 -17.42 21.53
N GLU A 112 -36.80 -16.79 22.01
CA GLU A 112 -38.06 -16.71 21.28
C GLU A 112 -37.94 -15.61 20.20
N SER A 113 -38.06 -16.02 18.94
CA SER A 113 -38.02 -15.07 17.82
C SER A 113 -39.28 -14.24 17.77
N CYS A 114 -39.13 -12.92 17.59
CA CYS A 114 -40.29 -12.05 17.44
C CYS A 114 -40.91 -12.10 16.03
N ILE A 115 -40.19 -12.64 15.03
CA ILE A 115 -40.69 -12.85 13.66
C ILE A 115 -41.59 -14.08 13.58
N THR A 116 -41.05 -15.23 13.95
CA THR A 116 -41.73 -16.53 13.76
C THR A 116 -42.53 -16.96 14.97
N LYS A 117 -42.26 -16.36 16.15
CA LYS A 117 -42.75 -16.85 17.46
C LYS A 117 -42.31 -18.29 17.75
N LEU A 118 -41.16 -18.69 17.18
CA LEU A 118 -40.49 -19.98 17.39
C LEU A 118 -39.08 -19.76 17.94
N VAL A 119 -38.24 -20.80 17.94
CA VAL A 119 -36.85 -20.71 18.42
C VAL A 119 -35.96 -19.97 17.40
N PHE A 120 -35.24 -18.96 17.86
CA PHE A 120 -34.10 -18.37 17.17
C PHE A 120 -32.82 -19.15 17.52
N ASN A 121 -32.17 -19.72 16.51
CA ASN A 121 -31.00 -20.60 16.69
C ASN A 121 -29.66 -19.84 16.69
N GLY A 122 -29.64 -18.51 16.55
CA GLY A 122 -28.39 -17.74 16.48
C GLY A 122 -27.76 -17.41 17.84
N PHE A 123 -28.42 -17.76 18.95
CA PHE A 123 -27.86 -17.74 20.29
C PHE A 123 -28.60 -18.76 21.14
N ILE A 124 -27.99 -19.91 21.38
CA ILE A 124 -28.62 -21.06 22.04
C ILE A 124 -27.58 -21.86 22.82
N GLY A 125 -27.95 -22.43 23.96
CA GLY A 125 -27.02 -23.22 24.76
C GLY A 125 -27.70 -24.24 25.65
N THR A 126 -26.97 -25.32 25.95
CA THR A 126 -27.51 -26.47 26.67
C THR A 126 -26.41 -27.32 27.29
N ILE A 127 -26.80 -28.19 28.23
CA ILE A 127 -25.96 -29.28 28.72
C ILE A 127 -25.86 -30.43 27.70
N PRO A 128 -24.78 -31.23 27.74
CA PRO A 128 -24.69 -32.45 26.95
C PRO A 128 -25.89 -33.37 27.19
N LYS A 129 -26.26 -34.13 26.15
CA LYS A 129 -27.33 -35.13 26.16
C LYS A 129 -28.72 -34.61 26.52
N ASN A 130 -28.99 -33.33 26.25
CA ASN A 130 -30.33 -32.78 26.42
C ASN A 130 -31.33 -33.47 25.46
N LYS A 131 -32.38 -34.08 26.01
CA LYS A 131 -33.38 -34.88 25.28
C LYS A 131 -34.15 -34.07 24.23
N ILE A 132 -34.30 -32.76 24.43
CA ILE A 132 -34.98 -31.89 23.46
C ILE A 132 -34.19 -31.86 22.15
N PHE A 133 -32.86 -31.73 22.23
CA PHE A 133 -31.99 -31.74 21.05
C PHE A 133 -31.96 -33.11 20.36
N LEU A 134 -32.05 -34.21 21.13
CA LEU A 134 -32.19 -35.55 20.55
C LEU A 134 -33.44 -35.69 19.69
N ASN A 135 -34.59 -35.23 20.19
CA ASN A 135 -35.86 -35.26 19.47
C ASN A 135 -35.80 -34.45 18.16
N VAL A 136 -35.21 -33.25 18.20
CA VAL A 136 -35.06 -32.39 17.01
C VAL A 136 -34.13 -33.04 16.00
N LEU A 137 -33.00 -33.59 16.43
CA LEU A 137 -32.05 -34.27 15.54
C LEU A 137 -32.69 -35.47 14.82
N GLN A 138 -33.49 -36.26 15.52
CA GLN A 138 -34.23 -37.38 14.92
C GLN A 138 -35.24 -36.91 13.87
N LYS A 139 -35.96 -35.81 14.14
CA LYS A 139 -36.91 -35.22 13.17
C LYS A 139 -36.20 -34.62 11.97
N MET A 140 -35.10 -33.87 12.17
CA MET A 140 -34.29 -33.31 11.09
C MET A 140 -33.74 -34.42 10.19
N TYR A 141 -33.25 -35.50 10.78
CA TYR A 141 -32.77 -36.64 10.01
C TYR A 141 -33.85 -37.28 9.14
N ASN A 142 -35.03 -37.53 9.69
CA ASN A 142 -36.14 -38.10 8.93
C ASN A 142 -36.54 -37.18 7.76
N MET A 143 -36.55 -35.86 7.97
CA MET A 143 -36.81 -34.90 6.89
C MET A 143 -35.74 -34.94 5.80
N ILE A 144 -34.47 -34.99 6.19
CA ILE A 144 -33.32 -35.05 5.29
C ILE A 144 -33.37 -36.32 4.43
N ILE A 145 -33.62 -37.48 5.03
CA ILE A 145 -33.66 -38.76 4.29
C ILE A 145 -34.84 -38.82 3.34
N LEU A 146 -35.99 -38.28 3.73
CA LEU A 146 -37.21 -38.28 2.93
C LEU A 146 -37.25 -37.11 1.92
N ASP A 147 -36.21 -36.28 1.86
CA ASP A 147 -36.12 -35.03 1.07
C ASP A 147 -37.34 -34.11 1.26
N ASN A 148 -37.94 -34.15 2.46
CA ASN A 148 -39.24 -33.55 2.74
C ASN A 148 -39.13 -32.28 3.59
N TYR A 149 -38.51 -31.24 3.01
CA TYR A 149 -38.23 -29.98 3.71
C TYR A 149 -39.46 -29.11 4.02
N SER A 150 -40.62 -29.41 3.44
CA SER A 150 -41.88 -28.70 3.71
C SER A 150 -42.31 -28.81 5.19
N ASN A 151 -41.89 -29.86 5.89
CA ASN A 151 -42.18 -30.09 7.31
C ASN A 151 -41.27 -29.32 8.29
N TYR A 152 -40.32 -28.52 7.79
CA TYR A 152 -39.37 -27.80 8.64
C TYR A 152 -40.04 -26.84 9.64
N GLN A 153 -41.08 -26.13 9.20
CA GLN A 153 -41.84 -25.23 10.07
C GLN A 153 -42.60 -25.98 11.17
N GLU A 154 -43.09 -27.19 10.88
CA GLU A 154 -43.75 -28.05 11.87
C GLU A 154 -42.76 -28.60 12.88
N MET A 155 -41.57 -29.01 12.43
CA MET A 155 -40.48 -29.42 13.31
C MET A 155 -40.05 -28.29 14.26
N LEU A 156 -39.91 -27.05 13.79
CA LEU A 156 -39.58 -25.92 14.65
C LEU A 156 -40.69 -25.60 15.67
N LYS A 157 -41.97 -25.77 15.29
CA LYS A 157 -43.11 -25.67 16.22
C LYS A 157 -43.04 -26.73 17.31
N ASP A 158 -42.74 -27.97 16.94
CA ASP A 158 -42.57 -29.06 17.89
C ASP A 158 -41.37 -28.82 18.81
N PHE A 159 -40.25 -28.34 18.27
CA PHE A 159 -39.08 -27.98 19.06
C PHE A 159 -39.43 -26.92 20.09
N TYR A 160 -40.12 -25.86 19.68
CA TYR A 160 -40.56 -24.80 20.57
C TYR A 160 -41.54 -25.31 21.64
N ARG A 161 -42.47 -26.19 21.26
CA ARG A 161 -43.40 -26.83 22.19
C ARG A 161 -42.68 -27.72 23.21
N ASP A 162 -41.69 -28.50 22.77
CA ASP A 162 -40.88 -29.34 23.65
C ASP A 162 -40.10 -28.49 24.67
N ILE A 163 -39.63 -27.30 24.27
CA ILE A 163 -39.00 -26.32 25.18
C ILE A 163 -39.99 -25.85 26.25
N LEU A 164 -41.19 -25.41 25.85
CA LEU A 164 -42.21 -24.91 26.78
C LEU A 164 -42.72 -25.98 27.75
N ILE A 165 -42.84 -27.23 27.30
CA ILE A 165 -43.30 -28.34 28.15
C ILE A 165 -42.24 -28.76 29.17
N ASN A 166 -40.96 -28.68 28.79
CA ASN A 166 -39.83 -29.10 29.62
C ASN A 166 -39.13 -27.92 30.31
N GLU A 167 -39.77 -26.75 30.35
CA GLU A 167 -39.26 -25.58 31.05
C GLU A 167 -39.19 -25.90 32.55
N ASN A 168 -37.97 -25.97 33.08
CA ASN A 168 -37.68 -26.12 34.49
C ASN A 168 -36.99 -24.86 35.01
N ILE A 169 -36.80 -24.75 36.33
CA ILE A 169 -36.21 -23.56 36.98
C ILE A 169 -34.81 -23.20 36.42
N LEU A 170 -34.10 -24.16 35.83
CA LEU A 170 -32.77 -23.99 35.24
C LEU A 170 -32.81 -23.82 33.71
N THR A 171 -33.98 -23.64 33.11
CA THR A 171 -34.16 -23.33 31.69
C THR A 171 -34.65 -21.89 31.55
N LYS A 172 -34.06 -21.13 30.61
CA LYS A 172 -34.45 -19.74 30.36
C LYS A 172 -34.78 -19.48 28.90
N ILE A 173 -35.85 -18.71 28.65
CA ILE A 173 -36.23 -18.23 27.32
C ILE A 173 -36.03 -16.72 27.28
N PHE A 174 -35.07 -16.27 26.48
CA PHE A 174 -34.85 -14.85 26.19
C PHE A 174 -35.78 -14.36 25.08
N THR A 175 -35.97 -13.06 24.97
CA THR A 175 -36.83 -12.47 23.93
C THR A 175 -36.01 -11.71 22.90
N GLU A 176 -36.57 -11.62 21.68
CA GLU A 176 -35.99 -10.88 20.56
C GLU A 176 -36.72 -9.55 20.35
N ASP A 177 -35.98 -8.46 20.17
CA ASP A 177 -36.50 -7.16 19.73
C ASP A 177 -35.78 -6.73 18.43
N ILE A 178 -36.54 -6.55 17.37
CA ILE A 178 -36.01 -6.33 16.02
C ILE A 178 -36.25 -4.89 15.58
N ASN A 179 -35.18 -4.24 15.10
CA ASN A 179 -35.26 -2.99 14.34
C ASN A 179 -34.77 -3.20 12.91
N SER A 180 -34.81 -2.18 12.05
CA SER A 180 -34.44 -2.31 10.62
C SER A 180 -33.02 -2.80 10.32
N GLU A 181 -32.09 -2.76 11.28
CA GLU A 181 -30.66 -2.99 11.06
C GLU A 181 -30.08 -4.19 11.83
N TYR A 182 -30.63 -4.49 13.00
CA TYR A 182 -30.15 -5.53 13.90
C TYR A 182 -31.24 -6.00 14.87
N CYS A 183 -31.01 -7.16 15.43
CA CYS A 183 -31.82 -7.81 16.44
C CYS A 183 -31.12 -7.64 17.80
N LYS A 184 -31.89 -7.30 18.83
CA LYS A 184 -31.47 -7.34 20.23
C LYS A 184 -32.06 -8.57 20.89
N ILE A 185 -31.21 -9.34 21.55
CA ILE A 185 -31.66 -10.39 22.46
C ILE A 185 -31.69 -9.79 23.86
N LEU A 186 -32.85 -9.91 24.52
CA LEU A 186 -33.18 -9.26 25.76
C LEU A 186 -33.37 -10.28 26.89
N ASP A 187 -32.88 -9.91 28.07
CA ASP A 187 -33.18 -10.54 29.34
C ASP A 187 -33.85 -9.50 30.24
N ASN A 188 -35.15 -9.66 30.54
CA ASN A 188 -35.94 -8.70 31.33
C ASN A 188 -35.79 -7.23 30.85
N ASN A 189 -35.92 -7.00 29.54
CA ASN A 189 -35.74 -5.72 28.85
C ASN A 189 -34.29 -5.19 28.78
N GLU A 190 -33.30 -5.96 29.24
CA GLU A 190 -31.89 -5.60 29.15
C GLU A 190 -31.21 -6.33 27.99
N GLN A 191 -30.45 -5.59 27.17
CA GLN A 191 -29.79 -6.15 26.00
C GLN A 191 -28.55 -6.98 26.40
N ILE A 192 -28.58 -8.27 26.06
CA ILE A 192 -27.53 -9.24 26.37
C ILE A 192 -26.71 -9.63 25.14
N VAL A 193 -27.33 -9.68 23.96
CA VAL A 193 -26.67 -9.98 22.68
C VAL A 193 -27.25 -9.08 21.60
N THR A 194 -26.40 -8.67 20.66
CA THR A 194 -26.81 -8.00 19.43
C THR A 194 -26.56 -8.95 18.26
N HIS A 195 -27.60 -9.32 17.53
CA HIS A 195 -27.51 -10.16 16.34
C HIS A 195 -27.77 -9.34 15.08
N TYR A 196 -26.82 -9.30 14.14
CA TYR A 196 -26.98 -8.55 12.90
C TYR A 196 -27.42 -9.51 11.81
N TYR A 197 -28.69 -9.40 11.39
CA TYR A 197 -29.38 -10.41 10.57
C TYR A 197 -29.58 -10.01 9.11
N ASN A 198 -29.26 -8.77 8.71
CA ASN A 198 -29.38 -8.37 7.31
C ASN A 198 -28.11 -8.77 6.53
N ASN A 199 -28.30 -9.46 5.41
CA ASN A 199 -27.22 -9.92 4.53
C ASN A 199 -26.49 -8.78 3.81
N ASP A 200 -26.98 -7.54 3.92
CA ASP A 200 -26.22 -6.37 3.51
C ASP A 200 -24.96 -6.23 4.35
N PHE A 201 -23.81 -6.17 3.68
CA PHE A 201 -22.50 -5.91 4.29
C PHE A 201 -22.49 -4.66 5.17
N ASN A 202 -23.42 -3.72 4.98
CA ASN A 202 -23.62 -2.52 5.81
C ASN A 202 -24.08 -2.84 7.25
N ASN A 203 -24.83 -3.92 7.49
CA ASN A 203 -25.20 -4.31 8.86
C ASN A 203 -24.09 -5.14 9.53
N LYS A 204 -23.33 -5.91 8.74
CA LYS A 204 -22.03 -6.43 9.20
C LYS A 204 -21.06 -5.29 9.52
N TYR A 205 -21.08 -4.19 8.78
CA TYR A 205 -20.30 -2.97 9.07
C TYR A 205 -20.66 -2.36 10.44
N ASN A 206 -21.92 -2.47 10.89
CA ASN A 206 -22.37 -2.03 12.21
C ASN A 206 -21.85 -2.91 13.37
N ILE A 207 -21.65 -4.23 13.17
CA ILE A 207 -20.91 -5.09 14.13
C ILE A 207 -19.56 -4.44 14.44
N TYR A 208 -18.81 -4.10 13.39
CA TYR A 208 -17.46 -3.57 13.50
C TYR A 208 -17.41 -2.13 14.06
N ASN A 209 -18.43 -1.31 13.83
CA ASN A 209 -18.51 0.06 14.38
C ASN A 209 -18.83 0.06 15.89
N SER A 210 -19.62 -0.89 16.38
CA SER A 210 -19.98 -0.99 17.82
C SER A 210 -18.84 -1.50 18.72
N ILE A 211 -17.67 -1.80 18.14
CA ILE A 211 -16.49 -2.40 18.81
C ILE A 211 -15.36 -1.35 19.02
N GLU A 212 -15.57 -0.09 18.60
CA GLU A 212 -14.54 0.96 18.46
C GLU A 212 -13.76 1.39 19.73
N THR A 213 -13.99 0.80 20.90
CA THR A 213 -13.34 1.22 22.16
C THR A 213 -12.27 0.29 22.73
N TYR A 214 -11.75 -0.69 21.98
CA TYR A 214 -10.63 -1.50 22.49
C TYR A 214 -9.23 -1.00 22.11
N LYS A 215 -8.41 -0.93 23.17
CA LYS A 215 -7.09 -0.32 23.26
C LYS A 215 -6.08 -0.96 22.32
N TYR A 216 -5.31 -0.07 21.70
CA TYR A 216 -4.09 -0.27 20.93
C TYR A 216 -3.10 -1.20 21.64
N PHE A 217 -2.92 -2.40 21.10
CA PHE A 217 -1.68 -3.15 21.33
C PHE A 217 -0.56 -2.48 20.52
N ASN A 218 0.38 -1.87 21.23
CA ASN A 218 1.65 -1.43 20.65
C ASN A 218 2.35 -2.66 20.05
N LYS A 219 2.39 -2.76 18.72
CA LYS A 219 3.27 -3.71 18.04
C LYS A 219 4.72 -3.24 18.22
N PRO A 220 5.64 -4.09 18.69
CA PRO A 220 7.06 -3.82 18.56
C PRO A 220 7.48 -3.81 17.08
N LYS A 221 8.60 -3.13 16.80
CA LYS A 221 9.21 -2.93 15.48
C LYS A 221 9.43 -4.25 14.72
N GLU A 222 8.48 -4.62 13.88
CA GLU A 222 8.66 -5.62 12.82
C GLU A 222 8.94 -4.92 11.48
N LEU A 223 9.56 -5.65 10.56
CA LEU A 223 9.74 -5.24 9.16
C LEU A 223 8.37 -4.88 8.56
N ILE A 224 8.30 -3.85 7.69
CA ILE A 224 7.06 -3.50 6.98
C ILE A 224 6.60 -4.72 6.18
N LYS A 225 5.39 -5.20 6.47
CA LYS A 225 4.78 -6.37 5.84
C LYS A 225 3.96 -5.93 4.64
N ILE A 226 4.38 -6.35 3.45
CA ILE A 226 3.72 -6.02 2.19
C ILE A 226 3.14 -7.29 1.58
N GLY A 227 1.81 -7.33 1.42
CA GLY A 227 1.15 -8.33 0.59
C GLY A 227 1.04 -7.84 -0.84
N ILE A 228 1.24 -8.72 -1.83
CA ILE A 228 1.00 -8.42 -3.24
C ILE A 228 0.07 -9.49 -3.80
N THR A 229 -1.07 -9.10 -4.37
CA THR A 229 -1.99 -10.08 -4.97
C THR A 229 -1.44 -10.59 -6.29
N ILE A 230 -1.45 -11.91 -6.48
CA ILE A 230 -0.98 -12.55 -7.70
C ILE A 230 -1.90 -13.71 -8.11
N MET A 231 -2.10 -13.86 -9.41
CA MET A 231 -2.71 -15.06 -9.98
C MET A 231 -1.61 -15.97 -10.51
N LEU A 232 -1.17 -16.92 -9.67
CA LEU A 232 -0.17 -17.90 -10.07
C LEU A 232 -0.74 -18.81 -11.18
N PRO A 233 -0.01 -18.99 -12.29
CA PRO A 233 -0.41 -19.97 -13.31
C PRO A 233 -0.18 -21.40 -12.81
N LYS A 234 -0.71 -22.38 -13.55
CA LYS A 234 -0.51 -23.80 -13.20
C LYS A 234 0.90 -24.30 -13.54
N ARG A 235 1.52 -23.71 -14.57
CA ARG A 235 2.88 -24.07 -15.04
C ARG A 235 3.76 -22.84 -15.12
N ALA A 236 5.03 -22.96 -14.77
CA ALA A 236 5.99 -21.86 -14.72
C ALA A 236 6.19 -21.19 -16.07
N ILE A 237 6.11 -21.96 -17.17
CA ILE A 237 6.20 -21.41 -18.54
C ILE A 237 5.09 -20.39 -18.85
N GLU A 238 3.95 -20.48 -18.18
CA GLU A 238 2.81 -19.59 -18.42
C GLU A 238 3.01 -18.20 -17.82
N LEU A 239 4.00 -18.00 -16.94
CA LEU A 239 4.43 -16.67 -16.49
C LEU A 239 4.88 -15.78 -17.66
N PHE A 240 5.32 -16.37 -18.77
CA PHE A 240 5.76 -15.65 -19.97
C PHE A 240 4.62 -15.33 -20.95
N ILE A 241 3.39 -15.75 -20.67
CA ILE A 241 2.24 -15.43 -21.51
C ILE A 241 1.76 -13.98 -21.27
N ASN A 242 1.89 -13.48 -20.04
CA ASN A 242 1.49 -12.13 -19.68
C ASN A 242 2.57 -11.45 -18.82
N GLY A 243 3.01 -10.27 -19.24
CA GLY A 243 3.99 -9.47 -18.49
C GLY A 243 3.51 -9.07 -17.10
N LEU A 244 2.19 -9.03 -16.82
CA LEU A 244 1.68 -8.66 -15.50
C LEU A 244 2.25 -9.53 -14.37
N ASN A 245 2.29 -10.86 -14.56
CA ASN A 245 2.81 -11.75 -13.53
C ASN A 245 4.31 -11.54 -13.32
N GLN A 246 5.09 -11.38 -14.38
CA GLN A 246 6.52 -11.05 -14.29
C GLN A 246 6.76 -9.76 -13.49
N ASN A 247 5.94 -8.73 -13.74
CA ASN A 247 6.05 -7.44 -13.04
C ASN A 247 5.84 -7.58 -11.53
N ILE A 248 4.91 -8.46 -11.11
CA ILE A 248 4.69 -8.73 -9.70
C ILE A 248 5.95 -9.33 -9.06
N PHE A 249 6.62 -10.27 -9.74
CA PHE A 249 7.89 -10.81 -9.27
C PHE A 249 8.99 -9.75 -9.22
N TYR A 250 9.10 -8.89 -10.23
CA TYR A 250 10.14 -7.86 -10.29
C TYR A 250 9.95 -6.79 -9.21
N LEU A 251 8.70 -6.36 -8.99
CA LEU A 251 8.36 -5.45 -7.90
C LEU A 251 8.65 -6.10 -6.54
N CYS A 252 8.27 -7.36 -6.35
CA CYS A 252 8.56 -8.09 -5.11
C CYS A 252 10.07 -8.20 -4.85
N GLU A 253 10.85 -8.51 -5.88
CA GLU A 253 12.32 -8.54 -5.80
C GLU A 253 12.89 -7.19 -5.37
N LEU A 254 12.40 -6.08 -5.95
CA LEU A 254 12.82 -4.73 -5.59
C LEU A 254 12.51 -4.42 -4.12
N LEU A 255 11.30 -4.73 -3.65
CA LEU A 255 10.86 -4.49 -2.27
C LEU A 255 11.64 -5.34 -1.25
N LEU A 256 11.96 -6.59 -1.62
CA LEU A 256 12.84 -7.45 -0.82
C LEU A 256 14.28 -6.93 -0.76
N ASN A 257 14.77 -6.30 -1.82
CA ASN A 257 16.11 -5.68 -1.85
C ASN A 257 16.18 -4.39 -1.03
N ILE A 258 15.07 -3.65 -0.90
CA ILE A 258 14.93 -2.53 0.04
C ILE A 258 14.96 -3.03 1.49
N GLY A 259 14.42 -4.24 1.74
CA GLY A 259 14.42 -4.89 3.05
C GLY A 259 13.04 -5.05 3.67
N TYR A 260 11.97 -4.97 2.88
CA TYR A 260 10.61 -5.23 3.35
C TYR A 260 10.29 -6.72 3.46
N ASP A 261 9.28 -7.07 4.26
CA ASP A 261 8.80 -8.44 4.42
C ASP A 261 7.63 -8.70 3.44
N CYS A 262 7.98 -9.16 2.24
CA CYS A 262 7.04 -9.32 1.13
C CYS A 262 6.40 -10.72 1.09
N ARG A 263 5.10 -10.76 0.80
CA ARG A 263 4.32 -11.99 0.64
C ARG A 263 3.42 -11.91 -0.59
N PHE A 264 3.29 -13.01 -1.30
CA PHE A 264 2.24 -13.16 -2.29
C PHE A 264 0.94 -13.65 -1.66
N VAL A 265 -0.14 -12.92 -1.95
CA VAL A 265 -1.51 -13.31 -1.59
C VAL A 265 -2.10 -14.05 -2.77
N VAL A 266 -2.41 -15.33 -2.57
CA VAL A 266 -2.91 -16.22 -3.63
C VAL A 266 -4.22 -16.87 -3.18
N ASN A 267 -5.12 -17.11 -4.13
CA ASN A 267 -6.35 -17.86 -3.86
C ASN A 267 -6.01 -19.28 -3.37
N ASP A 268 -6.72 -19.72 -2.34
CA ASP A 268 -6.53 -21.01 -1.66
C ASP A 268 -6.55 -22.19 -2.63
N ASP A 269 -7.49 -22.22 -3.57
CA ASP A 269 -7.62 -23.28 -4.56
C ASP A 269 -6.39 -23.40 -5.46
N VAL A 270 -5.70 -22.29 -5.75
CA VAL A 270 -4.50 -22.32 -6.59
C VAL A 270 -3.35 -22.94 -5.80
N ILE A 271 -3.14 -22.49 -4.54
CA ILE A 271 -2.09 -23.04 -3.66
C ILE A 271 -2.31 -24.55 -3.42
N ASN A 272 -3.55 -24.97 -3.20
CA ASN A 272 -3.85 -26.36 -2.87
C ASN A 272 -3.67 -27.32 -4.08
N ASN A 273 -3.64 -26.80 -5.31
CA ASN A 273 -3.64 -27.61 -6.54
C ASN A 273 -2.39 -27.43 -7.41
N ILE A 274 -1.48 -26.52 -7.08
CA ILE A 274 -0.25 -26.29 -7.86
C ILE A 274 0.78 -27.39 -7.58
N ASP A 275 1.48 -27.83 -8.62
CA ASP A 275 2.61 -28.75 -8.46
C ASP A 275 3.78 -28.04 -7.74
N GLN A 276 4.39 -28.71 -6.76
CA GLN A 276 5.45 -28.09 -5.95
C GLN A 276 6.70 -27.76 -6.77
N ASN A 277 7.06 -28.57 -7.78
CA ASN A 277 8.22 -28.27 -8.62
C ASN A 277 7.97 -27.04 -9.49
N GLU A 278 6.76 -26.93 -10.05
CA GLU A 278 6.35 -25.74 -10.79
C GLU A 278 6.42 -24.50 -9.90
N LEU A 279 5.93 -24.60 -8.65
CA LEU A 279 5.97 -23.51 -7.69
C LEU A 279 7.41 -23.10 -7.31
N ASP A 280 8.28 -24.07 -7.06
CA ASP A 280 9.69 -23.83 -6.69
C ASP A 280 10.46 -23.13 -7.83
N VAL A 281 10.16 -23.47 -9.09
CA VAL A 281 10.73 -22.79 -10.27
C VAL A 281 10.24 -21.35 -10.37
N MET A 282 8.95 -21.09 -10.12
CA MET A 282 8.42 -19.72 -10.10
C MET A 282 9.02 -18.88 -8.97
N LEU A 283 9.21 -19.47 -7.79
CA LEU A 283 9.77 -18.84 -6.60
C LEU A 283 11.31 -18.85 -6.61
N TYR A 284 11.91 -18.31 -7.67
CA TYR A 284 13.36 -18.24 -7.81
C TYR A 284 14.07 -17.47 -6.68
N ASP A 285 13.34 -16.61 -5.95
CA ASP A 285 13.83 -15.91 -4.76
C ASP A 285 13.19 -16.50 -3.49
N LYS A 286 13.98 -17.27 -2.73
CA LYS A 286 13.54 -17.97 -1.52
C LYS A 286 13.10 -17.06 -0.38
N ARG A 287 13.33 -15.74 -0.48
CA ARG A 287 12.83 -14.76 0.50
C ARG A 287 11.33 -14.50 0.32
N ILE A 288 10.77 -14.78 -0.86
CA ILE A 288 9.35 -14.59 -1.15
C ILE A 288 8.53 -15.61 -0.35
N LYS A 289 7.58 -15.12 0.45
CA LYS A 289 6.61 -15.95 1.15
C LYS A 289 5.30 -16.00 0.38
N ILE A 290 4.56 -17.08 0.51
CA ILE A 290 3.20 -17.21 -0.03
C ILE A 290 2.24 -17.38 1.14
N ILE A 291 1.08 -16.72 1.07
CA ILE A 291 -0.03 -16.86 2.00
C ILE A 291 -1.33 -17.11 1.25
N LYS A 292 -2.21 -17.89 1.85
CA LYS A 292 -3.56 -18.10 1.35
C LYS A 292 -4.39 -16.84 1.55
N LEU A 293 -5.34 -16.58 0.65
CA LEU A 293 -6.25 -15.44 0.79
C LEU A 293 -7.06 -15.54 2.10
N THR A 294 -7.42 -16.75 2.53
CA THR A 294 -8.09 -16.98 3.83
C THR A 294 -7.23 -16.63 5.05
N GLU A 295 -5.91 -16.51 4.89
CA GLU A 295 -4.96 -16.19 5.97
C GLU A 295 -4.59 -14.71 6.01
N ILE A 296 -5.06 -13.90 5.05
CA ILE A 296 -4.64 -12.50 4.87
C ILE A 296 -4.81 -11.65 6.14
N PHE A 297 -5.84 -11.89 6.94
CA PHE A 297 -6.09 -11.15 8.18
C PHE A 297 -5.18 -11.59 9.34
N LYS A 298 -4.63 -12.81 9.31
CA LYS A 298 -3.68 -13.31 10.32
C LYS A 298 -2.29 -12.69 10.13
N GLU A 299 -1.97 -12.31 8.91
CA GLU A 299 -0.66 -11.76 8.55
C GLU A 299 -0.47 -10.32 9.01
N GLU A 300 -1.58 -9.63 9.30
CA GLU A 300 -1.60 -8.27 9.81
C GLU A 300 -0.72 -7.32 8.97
N LEU A 301 -0.96 -7.34 7.65
CA LEU A 301 -0.21 -6.58 6.65
C LEU A 301 -0.26 -5.06 6.91
N ASP A 302 0.85 -4.36 6.65
CA ASP A 302 0.88 -2.89 6.66
C ASP A 302 0.34 -2.33 5.35
N ILE A 303 0.72 -2.96 4.23
CA ILE A 303 0.35 -2.57 2.87
C ILE A 303 -0.12 -3.83 2.11
N LEU A 304 -1.22 -3.70 1.40
CA LEU A 304 -1.64 -4.66 0.37
C LEU A 304 -1.60 -3.98 -0.99
N ILE A 305 -0.79 -4.51 -1.90
CA ILE A 305 -0.73 -4.11 -3.31
C ILE A 305 -1.62 -5.04 -4.13
N ILE A 306 -2.72 -4.51 -4.64
CA ILE A 306 -3.63 -5.21 -5.56
C ILE A 306 -3.11 -5.02 -6.99
N MET A 307 -2.71 -6.13 -7.63
CA MET A 307 -2.08 -6.10 -8.95
C MET A 307 -2.52 -7.28 -9.83
N GLY A 308 -2.28 -8.52 -9.41
CA GLY A 308 -2.57 -9.71 -10.22
C GLY A 308 -3.93 -10.35 -9.99
N ASN A 309 -4.53 -10.14 -8.82
CA ASN A 309 -5.87 -10.64 -8.49
C ASN A 309 -6.68 -9.55 -7.79
N ILE A 310 -7.88 -9.28 -8.29
CA ILE A 310 -8.82 -8.32 -7.69
C ILE A 310 -9.51 -9.02 -6.52
N LEU A 311 -9.61 -8.31 -5.39
CA LEU A 311 -10.29 -8.83 -4.21
C LEU A 311 -11.73 -8.33 -4.17
N HIS A 312 -12.61 -9.12 -3.55
CA HIS A 312 -13.99 -8.72 -3.32
C HIS A 312 -14.06 -7.51 -2.36
N ASP A 313 -15.00 -6.61 -2.61
CA ASP A 313 -15.22 -5.36 -1.85
C ASP A 313 -15.24 -5.56 -0.34
N SER A 314 -15.86 -6.65 0.11
CA SER A 314 -15.92 -7.03 1.52
C SER A 314 -14.55 -7.22 2.18
N ILE A 315 -13.61 -7.85 1.48
CA ILE A 315 -12.26 -8.11 1.97
C ILE A 315 -11.51 -6.78 2.06
N ILE A 316 -11.61 -5.94 1.04
CA ILE A 316 -10.98 -4.62 1.00
C ILE A 316 -11.49 -3.75 2.15
N LYS A 317 -12.80 -3.70 2.39
CA LYS A 317 -13.38 -2.96 3.51
C LYS A 317 -12.84 -3.44 4.86
N LEU A 318 -12.77 -4.76 5.09
CA LEU A 318 -12.23 -5.31 6.33
C LEU A 318 -10.74 -4.98 6.51
N LEU A 319 -9.92 -5.09 5.45
CA LEU A 319 -8.50 -4.75 5.49
C LEU A 319 -8.27 -3.27 5.83
N LYS A 320 -9.09 -2.37 5.26
CA LYS A 320 -9.04 -0.95 5.61
C LYS A 320 -9.39 -0.70 7.08
N LYS A 321 -10.31 -1.48 7.66
CA LYS A 321 -10.61 -1.42 9.11
C LYS A 321 -9.47 -1.92 9.99
N THR A 322 -8.68 -2.90 9.52
CA THR A 322 -7.44 -3.31 10.20
C THR A 322 -6.29 -2.31 9.98
N LYS A 323 -6.56 -1.17 9.35
CA LYS A 323 -5.59 -0.12 9.00
C LYS A 323 -4.51 -0.58 8.02
N THR A 324 -4.79 -1.65 7.27
CA THR A 324 -3.98 -2.04 6.11
C THR A 324 -4.19 -1.00 5.01
N ILE A 325 -3.11 -0.47 4.45
CA ILE A 325 -3.20 0.44 3.29
C ILE A 325 -3.41 -0.39 2.04
N VAL A 326 -4.49 -0.13 1.30
CA VAL A 326 -4.81 -0.89 0.08
C VAL A 326 -4.43 -0.06 -1.14
N LEU A 327 -3.40 -0.51 -1.87
CA LEU A 327 -2.89 0.11 -3.08
C LEU A 327 -3.39 -0.60 -4.34
N GLY A 328 -3.75 0.17 -5.37
CA GLY A 328 -3.92 -0.37 -6.72
C GLY A 328 -2.64 -0.15 -7.53
N TYR A 329 -2.00 -1.20 -8.05
CA TYR A 329 -0.82 -1.06 -8.91
C TYR A 329 -1.18 -1.42 -10.36
N PHE A 330 -1.36 -0.41 -11.21
CA PHE A 330 -1.97 -0.57 -12.52
C PHE A 330 -0.94 -0.53 -13.65
N CYS A 331 -0.88 -1.61 -14.41
CA CYS A 331 0.09 -1.83 -15.49
C CYS A 331 -0.50 -1.81 -16.91
N GLY A 332 -1.81 -1.61 -17.05
CA GLY A 332 -2.51 -1.59 -18.33
C GLY A 332 -3.11 -0.23 -18.65
N ASN A 333 -3.49 -0.02 -19.91
CA ASN A 333 -4.14 1.21 -20.35
C ASN A 333 -5.66 1.07 -20.27
N SER A 334 -6.24 1.37 -19.09
CA SER A 334 -7.69 1.27 -18.88
C SER A 334 -8.45 2.20 -19.82
N TYR A 335 -7.98 3.41 -20.07
CA TYR A 335 -8.68 4.34 -20.97
C TYR A 335 -8.88 3.73 -22.36
N ILE A 336 -7.81 3.20 -22.98
CA ILE A 336 -7.88 2.60 -24.32
C ILE A 336 -8.78 1.35 -24.28
N ILE A 337 -8.56 0.46 -23.32
CA ILE A 337 -9.30 -0.81 -23.21
C ILE A 337 -10.80 -0.56 -22.98
N ASP A 338 -11.14 0.33 -22.04
CA ASP A 338 -12.53 0.69 -21.73
C ASP A 338 -13.20 1.33 -22.95
N SER A 339 -12.47 2.18 -23.69
CA SER A 339 -12.97 2.78 -24.94
C SER A 339 -13.22 1.73 -26.02
N GLU A 340 -12.33 0.75 -26.20
CA GLU A 340 -12.50 -0.35 -27.17
C GLU A 340 -13.69 -1.25 -26.81
N ILE A 341 -13.89 -1.54 -25.52
CA ILE A 341 -15.05 -2.27 -25.01
C ILE A 341 -16.35 -1.51 -25.35
N ILE A 342 -16.40 -0.21 -25.08
CA ILE A 342 -17.61 0.60 -25.27
C ILE A 342 -17.93 0.78 -26.76
N LEU A 343 -16.94 1.15 -27.57
CA LEU A 343 -17.14 1.50 -28.98
C LEU A 343 -17.35 0.27 -29.86
N TYR A 344 -16.66 -0.83 -29.58
CA TYR A 344 -16.61 -2.00 -30.47
C TYR A 344 -17.19 -3.26 -29.86
N LYS A 345 -17.72 -3.20 -28.62
CA LYS A 345 -18.18 -4.37 -27.85
C LYS A 345 -17.10 -5.45 -27.77
N TYR A 346 -15.85 -5.00 -27.72
CA TYR A 346 -14.70 -5.86 -27.84
C TYR A 346 -14.28 -6.42 -26.47
N GLY A 347 -14.21 -7.74 -26.33
CA GLY A 347 -13.82 -8.41 -25.08
C GLY A 347 -15.00 -8.91 -24.24
N ASN A 348 -14.67 -9.65 -23.17
CA ASN A 348 -15.67 -10.16 -22.24
C ASN A 348 -15.89 -9.14 -21.12
N PHE A 349 -17.12 -8.65 -20.97
CA PHE A 349 -17.52 -7.83 -19.84
C PHE A 349 -18.59 -8.56 -19.04
N SER A 350 -18.47 -8.49 -17.71
CA SER A 350 -19.44 -9.02 -16.76
C SER A 350 -19.93 -7.91 -15.84
N LYS A 351 -20.95 -8.23 -15.02
CA LYS A 351 -21.39 -7.34 -13.94
C LYS A 351 -20.18 -7.04 -13.03
N GLY A 352 -19.79 -5.77 -12.94
CA GLY A 352 -18.60 -5.32 -12.18
C GLY A 352 -17.41 -4.86 -13.02
N THR A 353 -17.44 -4.98 -14.36
CA THR A 353 -16.34 -4.52 -15.25
C THR A 353 -15.94 -3.06 -15.01
N PHE A 354 -16.91 -2.20 -14.70
CA PHE A 354 -16.71 -0.77 -14.42
C PHE A 354 -16.95 -0.43 -12.93
N GLN A 355 -16.55 -1.32 -12.03
CA GLN A 355 -16.63 -1.10 -10.58
C GLN A 355 -15.37 -0.41 -10.07
N TYR A 356 -15.44 0.91 -9.95
CA TYR A 356 -14.31 1.74 -9.52
C TYR A 356 -14.36 2.13 -8.04
N LEU A 357 -15.53 2.00 -7.42
CA LEU A 357 -15.81 2.34 -6.03
C LEU A 357 -16.38 1.11 -5.32
N LEU A 358 -16.27 1.13 -3.99
CA LEU A 358 -16.95 0.16 -3.15
C LEU A 358 -18.47 0.35 -3.23
N ASP A 359 -19.23 -0.68 -2.87
CA ASP A 359 -20.70 -0.65 -2.86
C ASP A 359 -21.32 0.51 -2.04
N ASP A 360 -20.58 1.07 -1.07
CA ASP A 360 -21.00 2.23 -0.25
C ASP A 360 -20.50 3.57 -0.82
N HIS A 361 -20.07 3.59 -2.08
CA HIS A 361 -19.49 4.72 -2.80
C HIS A 361 -18.18 5.28 -2.21
N THR A 362 -17.53 4.55 -1.30
CA THR A 362 -16.20 4.91 -0.80
C THR A 362 -15.07 4.43 -1.72
N GLN A 363 -13.87 4.98 -1.50
CA GLN A 363 -12.69 4.68 -2.31
C GLN A 363 -12.27 3.21 -2.15
N LEU A 364 -12.12 2.50 -3.28
CA LEU A 364 -11.59 1.13 -3.33
C LEU A 364 -10.13 1.08 -2.87
N TYR A 365 -9.30 1.99 -3.39
CA TYR A 365 -7.88 2.10 -3.07
C TYR A 365 -7.58 3.35 -2.24
N ASP A 366 -6.59 3.28 -1.38
CA ASP A 366 -6.07 4.45 -0.67
C ASP A 366 -5.16 5.30 -1.57
N GLU A 367 -4.44 4.66 -2.51
CA GLU A 367 -3.69 5.30 -3.59
C GLU A 367 -3.55 4.33 -4.78
N ILE A 368 -3.45 4.86 -6.00
CA ILE A 368 -3.16 4.11 -7.22
C ILE A 368 -1.78 4.48 -7.74
N TRP A 369 -1.00 3.46 -8.09
CA TRP A 369 0.31 3.59 -8.72
C TRP A 369 0.21 3.20 -10.19
N SER A 370 0.69 4.10 -11.05
CA SER A 370 0.79 3.92 -12.50
C SER A 370 2.24 3.72 -12.91
N ILE A 371 2.52 2.74 -13.76
CA ILE A 371 3.82 2.68 -14.43
C ILE A 371 3.94 3.80 -15.49
N PRO A 372 5.15 4.31 -15.77
CA PRO A 372 5.33 5.55 -16.54
C PRO A 372 4.70 5.50 -17.93
N GLN A 373 4.76 4.34 -18.60
CA GLN A 373 4.19 4.19 -19.93
C GLN A 373 2.67 4.25 -19.97
N MET A 374 1.96 4.08 -18.85
CA MET A 374 0.50 4.17 -18.79
C MET A 374 0.01 5.52 -18.27
N ALA A 375 0.91 6.35 -17.73
CA ALA A 375 0.56 7.50 -16.92
C ALA A 375 -0.21 8.59 -17.70
N ASN A 376 0.28 8.92 -18.91
CA ASN A 376 -0.23 10.00 -19.75
C ASN A 376 -1.75 9.94 -19.96
N THR A 377 -2.29 8.79 -20.37
CA THR A 377 -3.72 8.63 -20.62
C THR A 377 -4.52 8.22 -19.38
N ASN A 378 -3.90 7.63 -18.36
CA ASN A 378 -4.64 6.95 -17.29
C ASN A 378 -4.67 7.67 -15.93
N ILE A 379 -3.69 8.50 -15.57
CA ILE A 379 -3.64 9.07 -14.20
C ILE A 379 -4.91 9.84 -13.88
N HIS A 380 -5.33 10.74 -14.77
CA HIS A 380 -6.56 11.53 -14.57
C HIS A 380 -7.82 10.70 -14.75
N TYR A 381 -7.79 9.71 -15.64
CA TYR A 381 -8.89 8.75 -15.83
C TYR A 381 -9.18 7.99 -14.54
N TRP A 382 -8.17 7.35 -13.95
CA TRP A 382 -8.28 6.61 -12.69
C TRP A 382 -8.60 7.51 -11.52
N LYS A 383 -7.95 8.69 -11.42
CA LYS A 383 -8.24 9.66 -10.35
C LYS A 383 -9.71 10.08 -10.33
N THR A 384 -10.32 10.23 -11.51
CA THR A 384 -11.74 10.59 -11.65
C THR A 384 -12.65 9.45 -11.20
N PHE A 385 -12.41 8.23 -11.69
CA PHE A 385 -13.28 7.08 -11.42
C PHE A 385 -13.11 6.48 -10.02
N HIS A 386 -11.87 6.30 -9.57
CA HIS A 386 -11.57 5.72 -8.24
C HIS A 386 -11.59 6.74 -7.10
N ARG A 387 -11.65 8.04 -7.43
CA ARG A 387 -11.68 9.17 -6.48
C ARG A 387 -10.51 9.19 -5.49
N CYS A 388 -9.41 8.50 -5.77
CA CYS A 388 -8.24 8.41 -4.89
C CYS A 388 -7.03 9.11 -5.51
N ASN A 389 -5.98 9.31 -4.71
CA ASN A 389 -4.72 9.82 -5.24
C ASN A 389 -4.15 8.81 -6.25
N THR A 390 -3.64 9.31 -7.36
CA THR A 390 -3.05 8.48 -8.42
C THR A 390 -1.73 9.11 -8.82
N ILE A 391 -0.64 8.35 -8.71
CA ILE A 391 0.72 8.82 -8.98
C ILE A 391 1.41 7.91 -9.99
N GLU A 392 2.34 8.50 -10.74
CA GLU A 392 3.32 7.74 -11.50
C GLU A 392 4.40 7.19 -10.54
N VAL A 393 4.78 5.93 -10.72
CA VAL A 393 5.90 5.29 -10.01
C VAL A 393 6.94 4.78 -11.00
N PRO A 394 8.22 4.64 -10.61
CA PRO A 394 9.26 4.19 -11.52
C PRO A 394 8.98 2.81 -12.13
N PHE A 395 9.47 2.57 -13.35
CA PHE A 395 9.36 1.26 -13.99
C PHE A 395 10.39 0.26 -13.44
N VAL A 396 10.02 -1.02 -13.36
CA VAL A 396 10.86 -2.10 -12.82
C VAL A 396 10.93 -3.27 -13.80
N TRP A 397 12.13 -3.78 -14.05
CA TRP A 397 12.37 -4.94 -14.91
C TRP A 397 13.52 -5.79 -14.36
N SER A 398 13.41 -7.13 -14.39
CA SER A 398 14.47 -8.03 -13.92
C SER A 398 14.84 -9.09 -14.94
N ASN A 399 16.14 -9.30 -15.13
CA ASN A 399 16.66 -10.37 -15.98
C ASN A 399 16.44 -11.77 -15.39
N LYS A 400 16.02 -11.88 -14.13
CA LYS A 400 15.73 -13.19 -13.50
C LYS A 400 14.57 -13.93 -14.17
N GLY A 401 13.64 -13.20 -14.81
CA GLY A 401 12.62 -13.83 -15.67
C GLY A 401 13.28 -14.66 -16.78
N ILE A 402 14.32 -14.13 -17.43
CA ILE A 402 15.04 -14.88 -18.47
C ILE A 402 15.79 -16.07 -17.88
N ASN A 403 16.41 -15.92 -16.70
CA ASN A 403 17.09 -17.04 -16.03
C ASN A 403 16.12 -18.18 -15.65
N MET A 404 14.85 -17.86 -15.38
CA MET A 404 13.83 -18.87 -15.10
C MET A 404 13.52 -19.74 -16.34
N LEU A 405 13.65 -19.19 -17.56
CA LEU A 405 13.51 -19.98 -18.79
C LEU A 405 14.57 -21.09 -18.91
N GLU A 406 15.77 -20.89 -18.36
CA GLU A 406 16.82 -21.91 -18.39
C GLU A 406 16.38 -23.18 -17.64
N GLN A 407 15.74 -23.00 -16.48
CA GLN A 407 15.19 -24.11 -15.68
C GLN A 407 13.98 -24.76 -16.36
N ILE A 408 13.06 -23.94 -16.88
CA ILE A 408 11.80 -24.43 -17.49
C ILE A 408 12.07 -25.17 -18.80
N CYS A 409 12.94 -24.62 -19.65
CA CYS A 409 13.20 -25.16 -20.99
C CYS A 409 14.39 -26.14 -21.02
N ASN A 410 15.11 -26.30 -19.91
CA ASN A 410 16.33 -27.11 -19.81
C ASN A 410 17.37 -26.73 -20.88
N LYS A 411 17.62 -25.42 -21.01
CA LYS A 411 18.58 -24.83 -21.96
C LYS A 411 19.41 -23.78 -21.23
N PRO A 412 20.75 -23.80 -21.33
CA PRO A 412 21.59 -22.83 -20.64
C PRO A 412 21.33 -21.41 -21.16
N TYR A 413 21.52 -20.39 -20.33
CA TYR A 413 21.34 -18.98 -20.71
C TYR A 413 21.99 -18.61 -22.06
N GLU A 414 23.20 -19.10 -22.34
CA GLU A 414 23.96 -18.84 -23.57
C GLU A 414 23.29 -19.41 -24.83
N TYR A 415 22.38 -20.37 -24.68
CA TYR A 415 21.59 -20.91 -25.79
C TYR A 415 20.72 -19.81 -26.42
N TYR A 416 20.14 -18.96 -25.57
CA TYR A 416 19.19 -17.91 -25.96
C TYR A 416 19.83 -16.59 -26.36
N LEU A 417 21.15 -16.44 -26.18
CA LEU A 417 21.86 -15.27 -26.67
C LEU A 417 21.81 -15.20 -28.20
N TYR A 418 21.72 -13.97 -28.70
CA TYR A 418 21.81 -13.71 -30.13
C TYR A 418 23.10 -14.29 -30.70
N LYS A 419 22.97 -14.96 -31.85
CA LYS A 419 24.08 -15.39 -32.69
C LYS A 419 23.73 -15.03 -34.13
N ASN A 420 24.72 -14.51 -34.86
CA ASN A 420 24.54 -14.29 -36.28
C ASN A 420 24.34 -15.64 -36.98
N ASN A 421 23.16 -15.85 -37.55
CA ASN A 421 22.82 -17.12 -38.15
C ASN A 421 23.01 -17.14 -39.67
N ASN A 422 22.85 -16.01 -40.40
CA ASN A 422 22.90 -15.97 -41.87
C ASN A 422 23.02 -14.54 -42.43
N LYS A 423 23.36 -14.46 -43.74
CA LYS A 423 23.34 -13.22 -44.54
C LYS A 423 21.92 -12.76 -44.88
N GLU A 424 21.02 -13.70 -45.18
CA GLU A 424 19.59 -13.43 -45.28
C GLU A 424 18.99 -13.36 -43.88
N LYS A 425 18.09 -12.40 -43.66
CA LYS A 425 17.48 -12.13 -42.35
C LYS A 425 15.98 -12.38 -42.39
N LYS A 426 15.50 -12.96 -41.30
CA LYS A 426 14.09 -13.19 -41.03
C LYS A 426 13.62 -12.24 -39.92
N ILE A 427 12.50 -11.58 -40.12
CA ILE A 427 11.99 -10.56 -39.19
C ILE A 427 10.77 -11.12 -38.46
N ALA A 428 10.67 -10.91 -37.16
CA ALA A 428 9.50 -11.25 -36.35
C ALA A 428 8.81 -10.00 -35.81
N VAL A 429 7.48 -10.02 -35.86
CA VAL A 429 6.58 -9.10 -35.17
C VAL A 429 5.81 -9.90 -34.14
N PHE A 430 5.80 -9.45 -32.88
CA PHE A 430 5.15 -10.14 -31.75
C PHE A 430 3.92 -9.41 -31.21
N GLU A 431 3.44 -8.37 -31.89
CA GLU A 431 2.24 -7.66 -31.43
C GLU A 431 1.03 -8.59 -31.46
N PRO A 432 0.26 -8.69 -30.36
CA PRO A 432 -0.82 -9.65 -30.26
C PRO A 432 -2.08 -9.21 -31.01
N SER A 433 -2.11 -7.97 -31.51
CA SER A 433 -3.23 -7.40 -32.27
C SER A 433 -4.54 -7.50 -31.51
N ILE A 434 -4.48 -7.21 -30.20
CA ILE A 434 -5.63 -7.23 -29.28
C ILE A 434 -6.19 -5.89 -28.88
N SER A 435 -5.41 -4.86 -29.11
CA SER A 435 -5.77 -3.48 -28.83
C SER A 435 -4.97 -2.64 -29.82
N ILE A 436 -5.49 -1.48 -30.16
CA ILE A 436 -4.76 -0.49 -30.97
C ILE A 436 -3.42 -0.10 -30.32
N MET A 437 -3.32 -0.27 -29.00
CA MET A 437 -2.08 -0.12 -28.23
C MET A 437 -0.93 -0.99 -28.78
N LYS A 438 -1.25 -2.20 -29.25
CA LYS A 438 -0.29 -3.22 -29.69
C LYS A 438 -0.88 -4.09 -30.80
N TRP A 439 -0.74 -3.64 -32.04
CA TRP A 439 -1.22 -4.36 -33.23
C TRP A 439 -0.17 -4.40 -34.34
N CYS A 440 -0.27 -5.41 -35.22
CA CYS A 440 0.81 -5.82 -36.11
C CYS A 440 0.98 -4.97 -37.37
N LEU A 441 0.05 -4.05 -37.70
CA LEU A 441 0.15 -3.28 -38.94
C LEU A 441 1.30 -2.26 -38.94
N PRO A 442 1.49 -1.38 -37.93
CA PRO A 442 2.61 -0.44 -37.91
C PRO A 442 4.01 -1.08 -38.09
N PRO A 443 4.38 -2.18 -37.40
CA PRO A 443 5.69 -2.80 -37.61
C PRO A 443 5.79 -3.50 -38.99
N LEU A 444 4.67 -3.99 -39.57
CA LEU A 444 4.65 -4.47 -40.95
C LEU A 444 4.95 -3.32 -41.94
N LEU A 445 4.41 -2.12 -41.71
CA LEU A 445 4.68 -0.95 -42.55
C LEU A 445 6.13 -0.46 -42.43
N VAL A 446 6.76 -0.59 -41.26
CA VAL A 446 8.21 -0.38 -41.09
C VAL A 446 9.00 -1.36 -41.94
N CYS A 447 8.63 -2.65 -41.91
CA CYS A 447 9.26 -3.68 -42.74
C CYS A 447 9.09 -3.40 -44.23
N GLU A 448 7.90 -2.96 -44.66
CA GLU A 448 7.63 -2.59 -46.05
C GLU A 448 8.51 -1.43 -46.51
N ASN A 449 8.64 -0.38 -45.70
CA ASN A 449 9.50 0.76 -46.02
C ASN A 449 10.95 0.34 -46.17
N ALA A 450 11.47 -0.51 -45.26
CA ALA A 450 12.81 -1.07 -45.42
C ALA A 450 12.92 -1.92 -46.69
N TYR A 451 11.96 -2.81 -46.93
CA TYR A 451 11.94 -3.71 -48.07
C TYR A 451 12.02 -2.94 -49.38
N ARG A 452 11.23 -1.87 -49.56
CA ARG A 452 11.24 -1.02 -50.77
C ARG A 452 12.59 -0.35 -51.03
N GLN A 453 13.33 0.03 -49.99
CA GLN A 453 14.63 0.69 -50.12
C GLN A 453 15.79 -0.25 -50.47
N LEU A 454 15.68 -1.53 -50.13
CA LEU A 454 16.75 -2.49 -50.40
C LEU A 454 16.99 -2.65 -51.91
N LYS A 455 18.25 -2.53 -52.33
CA LYS A 455 18.67 -2.87 -53.70
C LYS A 455 18.61 -4.38 -53.94
N ASP A 456 19.06 -5.15 -52.96
CA ASP A 456 18.97 -6.61 -52.94
C ASP A 456 17.84 -7.04 -52.01
N LYS A 457 16.69 -7.39 -52.59
CA LYS A 457 15.51 -7.82 -51.84
C LYS A 457 15.70 -9.17 -51.13
N SER A 458 16.67 -9.99 -51.55
CA SER A 458 16.90 -11.32 -50.97
C SER A 458 17.37 -11.26 -49.51
N ILE A 459 17.91 -10.11 -49.09
CA ILE A 459 18.33 -9.85 -47.69
C ILE A 459 17.17 -10.07 -46.72
N ILE A 460 15.93 -9.70 -47.09
CA ILE A 460 14.75 -10.03 -46.29
C ILE A 460 14.18 -11.34 -46.84
N ASN A 461 14.34 -12.42 -46.06
CA ASN A 461 13.82 -13.72 -46.45
C ASN A 461 12.32 -13.83 -46.16
N ASN A 462 11.88 -13.46 -44.96
CA ASN A 462 10.47 -13.43 -44.56
C ASN A 462 10.22 -12.48 -43.38
N VAL A 463 8.98 -11.99 -43.28
CA VAL A 463 8.42 -11.24 -42.14
C VAL A 463 7.29 -12.05 -41.51
N TYR A 464 7.51 -12.51 -40.27
CA TYR A 464 6.55 -13.30 -39.50
C TYR A 464 5.70 -12.40 -38.61
N LEU A 465 4.39 -12.34 -38.87
CA LEU A 465 3.41 -11.66 -38.02
C LEU A 465 2.81 -12.65 -37.04
N ASN A 466 3.40 -12.74 -35.84
CA ASN A 466 2.96 -13.68 -34.81
C ASN A 466 1.67 -13.23 -34.12
N ASN A 467 1.01 -14.16 -33.43
CA ASN A 467 -0.18 -13.95 -32.58
C ASN A 467 -1.48 -13.56 -33.31
N VAL A 468 -1.49 -13.47 -34.64
CA VAL A 468 -2.68 -13.08 -35.40
C VAL A 468 -3.66 -14.25 -35.54
N LEU A 469 -3.17 -15.48 -35.76
CA LEU A 469 -4.01 -16.66 -36.04
C LEU A 469 -4.81 -17.18 -34.85
N THR A 470 -4.49 -16.76 -33.61
CA THR A 470 -5.18 -17.22 -32.39
C THR A 470 -6.54 -16.56 -32.14
N ARG A 471 -7.06 -15.79 -33.10
CA ARG A 471 -8.16 -14.83 -32.91
C ARG A 471 -9.53 -15.29 -33.37
N GLY A 472 -9.62 -16.35 -34.18
CA GLY A 472 -10.89 -16.79 -34.76
C GLY A 472 -11.63 -15.63 -35.45
N GLU A 473 -12.92 -15.49 -35.19
CA GLU A 473 -13.81 -14.49 -35.81
C GLU A 473 -13.63 -13.04 -35.31
N ALA A 474 -12.82 -12.81 -34.27
CA ALA A 474 -12.67 -11.47 -33.67
C ALA A 474 -11.67 -10.55 -34.40
N PHE A 475 -10.93 -11.05 -35.39
CA PHE A 475 -10.02 -10.27 -36.23
C PHE A 475 -10.55 -10.22 -37.67
N ASN A 476 -10.74 -9.02 -38.21
CA ASN A 476 -11.26 -8.85 -39.55
C ASN A 476 -10.16 -9.11 -40.60
N ASN A 477 -9.99 -10.40 -40.93
CA ASN A 477 -9.00 -10.85 -41.90
C ASN A 477 -9.23 -10.27 -43.30
N GLU A 478 -10.48 -10.06 -43.72
CA GLU A 478 -10.79 -9.54 -45.05
C GLU A 478 -10.27 -8.10 -45.19
N ALA A 479 -10.65 -7.21 -44.28
CA ALA A 479 -10.18 -5.82 -44.30
C ALA A 479 -8.65 -5.73 -44.14
N PHE A 480 -8.07 -6.55 -43.27
CA PHE A 480 -6.62 -6.60 -43.10
C PHE A 480 -5.91 -7.07 -44.37
N ASN A 481 -6.41 -8.12 -45.03
CA ASN A 481 -5.84 -8.63 -46.27
C ASN A 481 -5.93 -7.60 -47.40
N MET A 482 -7.04 -6.87 -47.53
CA MET A 482 -7.17 -5.78 -48.52
C MET A 482 -6.09 -4.70 -48.32
N MET A 483 -5.71 -4.40 -47.08
CA MET A 483 -4.60 -3.48 -46.82
C MET A 483 -3.26 -4.10 -47.20
N VAL A 484 -3.01 -5.35 -46.81
CA VAL A 484 -1.75 -6.06 -47.03
C VAL A 484 -1.49 -6.37 -48.51
N GLU A 485 -2.53 -6.55 -49.33
CA GLU A 485 -2.43 -6.76 -50.77
C GLU A 485 -1.75 -5.60 -51.53
N SER A 486 -1.72 -4.40 -50.94
CA SER A 486 -1.03 -3.23 -51.50
C SER A 486 0.49 -3.20 -51.26
N LEU A 487 1.04 -4.17 -50.51
CA LEU A 487 2.44 -4.19 -50.08
C LEU A 487 3.32 -5.02 -51.02
N ASP A 488 4.54 -4.55 -51.29
CA ASP A 488 5.56 -5.25 -52.07
C ASP A 488 6.00 -6.53 -51.36
N LEU A 489 6.09 -6.51 -50.02
CA LEU A 489 6.31 -7.72 -49.21
C LEU A 489 5.27 -8.80 -49.50
N LYS A 490 4.00 -8.42 -49.68
CA LYS A 490 2.93 -9.38 -50.00
C LYS A 490 3.03 -9.85 -51.45
N ARG A 491 3.23 -8.93 -52.40
CA ARG A 491 3.40 -9.24 -53.83
C ARG A 491 4.52 -10.26 -54.05
N ASP A 492 5.60 -10.14 -53.30
CA ASP A 492 6.79 -10.98 -53.43
C ASP A 492 6.76 -12.22 -52.50
N ASN A 493 5.63 -12.48 -51.82
CA ASN A 493 5.42 -13.58 -50.87
C ASN A 493 6.45 -13.63 -49.73
N LYS A 494 6.73 -12.47 -49.12
CA LYS A 494 7.72 -12.25 -48.06
C LYS A 494 7.11 -11.99 -46.68
N CYS A 495 5.81 -12.20 -46.50
CA CYS A 495 5.16 -12.07 -45.19
C CYS A 495 4.15 -13.19 -44.93
N SER A 496 4.08 -13.65 -43.67
CA SER A 496 3.16 -14.70 -43.23
C SER A 496 2.54 -14.37 -41.87
N LEU A 497 1.36 -14.96 -41.61
CA LEU A 497 0.69 -14.91 -40.31
C LEU A 497 1.04 -16.18 -39.54
N GLU A 498 1.38 -16.03 -38.26
CA GLU A 498 1.79 -17.14 -37.40
C GLU A 498 0.91 -17.24 -36.13
N TYR A 499 0.93 -18.41 -35.50
CA TYR A 499 0.34 -18.64 -34.19
C TYR A 499 1.11 -17.90 -33.07
N ARG A 500 0.69 -18.11 -31.82
CA ARG A 500 1.35 -17.55 -30.65
C ARG A 500 2.49 -18.47 -30.17
N TYR A 501 3.70 -17.91 -30.11
CA TYR A 501 4.90 -18.59 -29.65
C TYR A 501 5.61 -17.78 -28.56
N ASN A 502 6.45 -18.44 -27.77
CA ASN A 502 7.40 -17.75 -26.90
C ASN A 502 8.40 -16.97 -27.77
N SER A 503 8.62 -15.68 -27.48
CA SER A 503 9.41 -14.80 -28.34
C SER A 503 10.88 -15.22 -28.46
N LEU A 504 11.52 -15.66 -27.36
CA LEU A 504 12.93 -16.08 -27.38
C LEU A 504 13.09 -17.44 -28.07
N ASP A 505 12.21 -18.40 -27.84
CA ASP A 505 12.23 -19.68 -28.56
C ASP A 505 11.97 -19.48 -30.07
N PHE A 506 11.03 -18.60 -30.43
CA PHE A 506 10.70 -18.31 -31.83
C PHE A 506 11.87 -17.64 -32.55
N LEU A 507 12.45 -16.60 -31.95
CA LEU A 507 13.65 -15.96 -32.50
C LEU A 507 14.77 -16.99 -32.65
N LYS A 508 15.05 -17.76 -31.61
CA LYS A 508 16.13 -18.75 -31.65
C LYS A 508 16.00 -19.77 -32.79
N GLY A 509 14.77 -20.19 -33.11
CA GLY A 509 14.51 -21.18 -34.16
C GLY A 509 14.28 -20.59 -35.56
N TYR A 510 13.73 -19.38 -35.66
CA TYR A 510 13.03 -18.96 -36.88
C TYR A 510 13.26 -17.51 -37.33
N ALA A 511 13.76 -16.62 -36.49
CA ALA A 511 13.89 -15.20 -36.85
C ALA A 511 15.14 -14.54 -36.26
N ASP A 512 15.66 -13.52 -36.95
CA ASP A 512 16.93 -12.86 -36.62
C ASP A 512 16.74 -11.47 -36.00
N ILE A 513 15.63 -10.81 -36.31
CA ILE A 513 15.35 -9.42 -35.92
C ILE A 513 13.91 -9.29 -35.44
N CYS A 514 13.69 -8.53 -34.38
CA CYS A 514 12.35 -8.14 -33.94
C CYS A 514 12.03 -6.70 -34.36
N VAL A 515 10.88 -6.49 -35.02
CA VAL A 515 10.33 -5.16 -35.27
C VAL A 515 9.04 -5.03 -34.49
N SER A 516 8.94 -4.00 -33.67
CA SER A 516 7.81 -3.75 -32.80
C SER A 516 7.32 -2.31 -32.91
N HIS A 517 6.07 -2.14 -32.54
CA HIS A 517 5.44 -0.85 -32.38
C HIS A 517 4.45 -0.93 -31.23
N SER A 518 4.39 0.12 -30.43
CA SER A 518 3.30 0.29 -29.48
C SER A 518 2.90 1.75 -29.34
N TRP A 519 1.62 1.98 -29.07
CA TRP A 519 1.06 3.30 -28.80
C TRP A 519 0.78 3.41 -27.29
N GLU A 520 1.20 4.50 -26.63
CA GLU A 520 1.06 4.67 -25.17
C GLU A 520 1.60 3.48 -24.34
N ASN A 521 2.66 2.81 -24.80
CA ASN A 521 3.30 1.69 -24.09
C ASN A 521 4.83 1.69 -24.29
N GLY A 522 5.46 2.85 -24.08
CA GLY A 522 6.87 3.10 -24.42
C GLY A 522 7.93 2.34 -23.61
N LEU A 523 7.55 1.47 -22.68
CA LEU A 523 8.42 0.59 -21.89
C LEU A 523 7.91 -0.86 -21.95
N ASN A 524 7.76 -1.39 -23.15
CA ASN A 524 7.32 -2.77 -23.35
C ASN A 524 8.45 -3.74 -22.98
N TYR A 525 8.14 -4.71 -22.13
CA TYR A 525 9.06 -5.75 -21.64
C TYR A 525 9.79 -6.50 -22.76
N LEU A 526 9.12 -6.73 -23.89
CA LEU A 526 9.73 -7.35 -25.08
C LEU A 526 11.01 -6.61 -25.52
N TYR A 527 11.06 -5.28 -25.38
CA TYR A 527 12.21 -4.48 -25.82
C TYR A 527 13.40 -4.76 -24.93
N LEU A 528 13.16 -4.79 -23.62
CA LEU A 528 14.18 -5.02 -22.61
C LEU A 528 14.68 -6.46 -22.66
N ASP A 529 13.78 -7.44 -22.77
CA ASP A 529 14.13 -8.86 -22.83
C ASP A 529 15.03 -9.16 -24.03
N LEU A 530 14.65 -8.68 -25.22
CA LEU A 530 15.40 -8.93 -26.44
C LEU A 530 16.74 -8.18 -26.45
N ALA A 531 16.74 -6.90 -26.09
CA ALA A 531 17.96 -6.09 -26.02
C ALA A 531 18.96 -6.64 -24.99
N TRP A 532 18.48 -7.12 -23.83
CA TRP A 532 19.30 -7.75 -22.79
C TRP A 532 19.99 -9.04 -23.26
N MET A 533 19.33 -9.78 -24.16
CA MET A 533 19.82 -11.01 -24.77
C MET A 533 20.62 -10.79 -26.06
N GLY A 534 20.80 -9.52 -26.45
CA GLY A 534 21.57 -9.13 -27.64
C GLY A 534 20.81 -9.22 -28.95
N TRP A 535 19.51 -9.55 -28.93
CA TRP A 535 18.69 -9.59 -30.14
C TRP A 535 18.42 -8.17 -30.65
N PRO A 536 18.56 -7.90 -31.97
CA PRO A 536 18.22 -6.62 -32.54
C PRO A 536 16.69 -6.41 -32.48
N VAL A 537 16.28 -5.42 -31.68
CA VAL A 537 14.88 -5.01 -31.56
C VAL A 537 14.74 -3.56 -32.02
N LEU A 538 13.90 -3.32 -33.02
CA LEU A 538 13.54 -1.99 -33.50
C LEU A 538 12.14 -1.61 -32.96
N HIS A 539 12.03 -0.50 -32.26
CA HIS A 539 10.77 -0.06 -31.65
C HIS A 539 10.62 1.47 -31.61
N ASN A 540 9.43 1.94 -31.24
CA ASN A 540 9.11 3.36 -31.07
C ASN A 540 8.98 3.81 -29.60
N GLY A 541 9.42 3.00 -28.64
CA GLY A 541 9.34 3.30 -27.21
C GLY A 541 10.11 4.56 -26.79
N HIS A 542 9.41 5.68 -26.66
CA HIS A 542 10.02 7.00 -26.41
C HIS A 542 10.62 7.16 -25.00
N LEU A 543 10.25 6.29 -24.05
CA LEU A 543 10.76 6.27 -22.67
C LEU A 543 12.09 5.50 -22.51
N CYS A 544 12.51 4.77 -23.55
CA CYS A 544 13.74 3.99 -23.58
C CYS A 544 14.44 4.06 -24.95
N LYS A 545 14.58 5.27 -25.52
CA LYS A 545 15.21 5.47 -26.84
C LYS A 545 16.65 4.92 -26.95
N ASP A 546 17.30 4.73 -25.81
CA ASP A 546 18.66 4.21 -25.67
C ASP A 546 18.72 2.67 -25.53
N VAL A 547 17.57 1.99 -25.48
CA VAL A 547 17.43 0.53 -25.51
C VAL A 547 17.05 0.10 -26.92
N GLY A 548 17.70 -0.95 -27.43
CA GLY A 548 17.49 -1.46 -28.78
C GLY A 548 17.86 -0.46 -29.88
N TYR A 549 17.04 -0.45 -30.92
CA TYR A 549 17.03 0.54 -31.98
C TYR A 549 15.70 1.27 -31.97
N TYR A 550 15.74 2.57 -32.30
CA TYR A 550 14.61 3.47 -32.13
C TYR A 550 14.21 4.14 -33.45
N TYR A 551 12.91 4.38 -33.61
CA TYR A 551 12.33 5.33 -34.57
C TYR A 551 11.23 6.14 -33.89
N ASP A 552 11.01 7.39 -34.31
CA ASP A 552 10.08 8.27 -33.61
C ASP A 552 8.61 7.98 -33.96
N GLN A 553 7.79 7.76 -32.94
CA GLN A 553 6.33 7.68 -33.03
C GLN A 553 5.83 6.73 -34.14
N PHE A 554 5.14 7.28 -35.16
CA PHE A 554 4.57 6.58 -36.32
C PHE A 554 5.38 6.85 -37.61
N ASN A 555 6.62 7.32 -37.51
CA ASN A 555 7.47 7.58 -38.66
C ASN A 555 8.02 6.28 -39.25
N TYR A 556 7.20 5.60 -40.06
CA TYR A 556 7.55 4.30 -40.64
C TYR A 556 8.70 4.37 -41.64
N GLU A 557 8.94 5.52 -42.26
CA GLU A 557 10.08 5.75 -43.15
C GLU A 557 11.38 5.73 -42.35
N GLU A 558 11.45 6.47 -41.25
CA GLU A 558 12.58 6.43 -40.32
C GLU A 558 12.79 5.03 -39.74
N GLY A 559 11.70 4.35 -39.36
CA GLY A 559 11.75 2.94 -38.97
C GLY A 559 12.35 2.06 -40.07
N GLY A 560 11.93 2.25 -41.32
CA GLY A 560 12.47 1.53 -42.47
C GLY A 560 13.96 1.78 -42.67
N ASN A 561 14.39 3.04 -42.58
CA ASN A 561 15.80 3.44 -42.67
C ASN A 561 16.64 2.79 -41.57
N MET A 562 16.13 2.80 -40.34
CA MET A 562 16.79 2.15 -39.21
C MET A 562 16.86 0.63 -39.39
N LEU A 563 15.81 -0.01 -39.89
CA LEU A 563 15.81 -1.44 -40.17
C LEU A 563 16.84 -1.80 -41.26
N VAL A 564 16.97 -1.01 -42.32
CA VAL A 564 18.04 -1.17 -43.31
C VAL A 564 19.43 -1.04 -42.66
N ASN A 565 19.60 -0.09 -41.75
CA ASN A 565 20.85 0.03 -40.99
C ASN A 565 21.14 -1.22 -40.14
N ILE A 566 20.13 -1.76 -39.43
CA ILE A 566 20.25 -2.99 -38.63
C ILE A 566 20.67 -4.17 -39.53
N LEU A 567 19.97 -4.38 -40.65
CA LEU A 567 20.24 -5.47 -41.61
C LEU A 567 21.68 -5.46 -42.11
N ASN A 568 22.27 -4.28 -42.29
CA ASN A 568 23.63 -4.13 -42.82
C ASN A 568 24.73 -4.15 -41.75
N ASN A 569 24.43 -3.68 -40.53
CA ASN A 569 25.47 -3.30 -39.57
C ASN A 569 25.38 -3.96 -38.19
N HIS A 570 24.25 -4.56 -37.79
CA HIS A 570 24.10 -5.10 -36.43
C HIS A 570 25.11 -6.22 -36.13
N ASP A 571 25.28 -7.16 -37.07
CA ASP A 571 26.15 -8.33 -36.92
C ASP A 571 27.62 -7.97 -36.65
N ASN A 572 28.06 -6.78 -37.08
CA ASN A 572 29.42 -6.30 -36.87
C ASN A 572 29.63 -5.70 -35.46
N ASN A 573 28.56 -5.43 -34.71
CA ASN A 573 28.58 -4.66 -33.46
C ASN A 573 27.87 -5.36 -32.29
N ILE A 574 27.72 -6.69 -32.33
CA ILE A 574 26.94 -7.48 -31.35
C ILE A 574 27.37 -7.20 -29.90
N ASN A 575 28.67 -7.21 -29.63
CA ASN A 575 29.20 -7.02 -28.27
C ASN A 575 28.94 -5.60 -27.74
N GLU A 576 29.14 -4.58 -28.60
CA GLU A 576 28.87 -3.19 -28.23
C GLU A 576 27.37 -2.97 -27.99
N TYR A 577 26.52 -3.52 -28.86
CA TYR A 577 25.07 -3.48 -28.68
C TYR A 577 24.65 -4.11 -27.36
N LEU A 578 25.16 -5.29 -27.02
CA LEU A 578 24.83 -5.98 -25.77
C LEU A 578 25.26 -5.16 -24.53
N GLN A 579 26.49 -4.64 -24.52
CA GLN A 579 27.02 -3.85 -23.41
C GLN A 579 26.26 -2.54 -23.22
N ARG A 580 25.98 -1.82 -24.31
CA ARG A 580 25.21 -0.57 -24.29
C ARG A 580 23.81 -0.79 -23.71
N ASN A 581 23.12 -1.83 -24.18
CA ASN A 581 21.77 -2.13 -23.71
C ASN A 581 21.73 -2.51 -22.23
N ARG A 582 22.64 -3.38 -21.77
CA ARG A 582 22.68 -3.74 -20.34
C ARG A 582 22.97 -2.55 -19.44
N LYS A 583 23.86 -1.65 -19.87
CA LYS A 583 24.12 -0.39 -19.15
C LYS A 583 22.89 0.52 -19.11
N ALA A 584 22.16 0.65 -20.22
CA ALA A 584 20.93 1.44 -20.27
C ALA A 584 19.84 0.84 -19.36
N ILE A 585 19.66 -0.48 -19.41
CA ILE A 585 18.61 -1.22 -18.67
C ILE A 585 18.88 -1.25 -17.14
N ASP A 586 20.12 -1.06 -16.69
CA ASP A 586 20.49 -1.10 -15.26
C ASP A 586 19.57 -0.25 -14.37
N ARG A 587 19.12 0.91 -14.84
CA ARG A 587 18.21 1.81 -14.11
C ARG A 587 16.86 1.19 -13.75
N TYR A 588 16.47 0.10 -14.40
CA TYR A 588 15.21 -0.61 -14.14
C TYR A 588 15.40 -1.87 -13.27
N LEU A 589 16.66 -2.28 -13.01
CA LEU A 589 16.95 -3.50 -12.27
C LEU A 589 16.59 -3.35 -10.79
N PRO A 590 15.98 -4.37 -10.15
CA PRO A 590 15.75 -4.39 -8.71
C PRO A 590 17.00 -4.19 -7.84
N SER A 591 18.20 -4.41 -8.39
CA SER A 591 19.48 -4.17 -7.71
C SER A 591 19.94 -2.70 -7.74
N ASN A 592 19.35 -1.86 -8.59
CA ASN A 592 19.72 -0.47 -8.73
C ASN A 592 19.30 0.34 -7.49
N LYS A 593 20.25 1.09 -6.91
CA LYS A 593 20.04 1.79 -5.63
C LYS A 593 19.16 3.02 -5.76
N ASP A 594 19.21 3.73 -6.88
CA ASP A 594 18.34 4.90 -7.09
C ASP A 594 16.88 4.47 -7.24
N LEU A 595 16.64 3.34 -7.93
CA LEU A 595 15.31 2.73 -8.02
C LEU A 595 14.78 2.29 -6.64
N GLN A 596 15.61 1.64 -5.83
CA GLN A 596 15.28 1.24 -4.47
C GLN A 596 14.91 2.45 -3.60
N ASN A 597 15.75 3.48 -3.60
CA ASN A 597 15.54 4.70 -2.82
C ASN A 597 14.22 5.41 -3.21
N HIS A 598 13.91 5.48 -4.51
CA HIS A 598 12.65 6.07 -4.96
C HIS A 598 11.42 5.32 -4.45
N TYR A 599 11.41 3.98 -4.53
CA TYR A 599 10.30 3.19 -4.02
C TYR A 599 10.18 3.26 -2.50
N GLU A 600 11.31 3.26 -1.79
CA GLU A 600 11.34 3.47 -0.33
C GLU A 600 10.72 4.83 0.05
N ASP A 601 11.08 5.90 -0.65
CA ASP A 601 10.51 7.24 -0.45
C ASP A 601 9.00 7.28 -0.70
N ILE A 602 8.53 6.64 -1.77
CA ILE A 602 7.09 6.58 -2.11
C ILE A 602 6.33 5.82 -1.02
N ILE A 603 6.83 4.67 -0.57
CA ILE A 603 6.21 3.85 0.48
C ILE A 603 6.19 4.60 1.82
N ASN A 604 7.29 5.27 2.18
CA ASN A 604 7.38 6.06 3.41
C ASN A 604 6.38 7.22 3.39
N LYS A 605 6.23 7.92 2.25
CA LYS A 605 5.20 8.97 2.08
C LYS A 605 3.79 8.41 2.21
N LEU A 606 3.52 7.26 1.60
CA LEU A 606 2.22 6.59 1.67
C LEU A 606 1.85 6.22 3.11
N LEU A 607 2.76 5.57 3.84
CA LEU A 607 2.58 5.18 5.23
C LEU A 607 2.33 6.40 6.12
N HIS A 608 3.08 7.48 5.90
CA HIS A 608 2.91 8.73 6.64
C HIS A 608 1.53 9.38 6.40
N ASN A 609 1.12 9.51 5.14
CA ASN A 609 -0.15 10.15 4.77
C ASN A 609 -1.36 9.37 5.31
N ASN A 610 -1.32 8.04 5.26
CA ASN A 610 -2.42 7.21 5.75
C ASN A 610 -2.47 7.12 7.28
N LYS A 611 -1.31 7.16 7.99
CA LYS A 611 -1.31 7.22 9.46
C LYS A 611 -1.98 8.48 10.01
N GLN A 612 -1.86 9.62 9.31
CA GLN A 612 -2.60 10.85 9.65
C GLN A 612 -4.12 10.69 9.42
N LYS A 613 -4.53 10.02 8.34
CA LYS A 613 -5.95 9.76 7.99
C LYS A 613 -6.70 8.92 9.05
N TYR A 614 -6.02 8.01 9.74
CA TYR A 614 -6.62 7.09 10.73
C TYR A 614 -6.52 7.53 12.20
N GLY A 615 -6.15 8.79 12.48
CA GLY A 615 -6.19 9.36 13.85
C GLY A 615 -5.27 8.67 14.88
N ILE A 616 -4.20 7.99 14.44
CA ILE A 616 -3.26 7.32 15.33
C ILE A 616 -2.30 8.35 15.92
N LYS A 617 -2.28 8.52 17.25
CA LYS A 617 -1.23 9.27 17.94
C LYS A 617 0.12 8.60 17.66
N LEU A 618 1.05 9.37 17.10
CA LEU A 618 2.39 8.93 16.71
C LEU A 618 3.20 8.56 17.95
N ASN A 619 3.37 7.25 18.22
CA ASN A 619 4.51 6.76 18.96
C ASN A 619 5.68 6.69 17.96
N HIS A 620 6.51 7.72 17.93
CA HIS A 620 7.71 7.75 17.10
C HIS A 620 8.81 6.89 17.72
N GLU A 621 9.08 5.73 17.13
CA GLU A 621 10.41 5.12 17.17
C GLU A 621 10.73 4.50 15.81
N ILE A 622 11.76 5.04 15.13
CA ILE A 622 12.33 4.54 13.88
C ILE A 622 13.45 3.54 14.23
N ILE A 623 13.55 2.39 13.53
CA ILE A 623 14.76 1.54 13.55
C ILE A 623 15.69 2.05 12.46
N VAL A 624 16.91 2.32 12.88
CA VAL A 624 18.09 2.69 12.11
C VAL A 624 18.75 1.43 11.54
N LYS A 625 19.26 1.46 10.29
CA LYS A 625 20.53 0.78 9.95
C LYS A 625 21.43 1.59 9.01
N SER A 626 22.68 1.73 9.47
CA SER A 626 23.93 2.16 8.81
C SER A 626 24.00 3.55 8.14
N VAL A 627 24.09 4.56 9.01
CA VAL A 627 24.83 5.84 8.96
C VAL A 627 24.98 6.53 7.59
N ILE A 628 23.87 7.13 7.16
CA ILE A 628 23.83 8.45 6.52
C ILE A 628 23.51 9.43 7.66
N PRO A 629 24.13 10.62 7.76
CA PRO A 629 23.90 11.53 8.89
C PRO A 629 22.40 11.82 9.04
N GLU A 630 21.88 11.60 10.25
CA GLU A 630 20.43 11.66 10.56
C GLU A 630 19.84 13.05 10.32
N ILE A 631 20.70 14.07 10.34
CA ILE A 631 20.40 15.48 10.09
C ILE A 631 21.10 15.92 8.80
N PRO A 632 20.38 16.50 7.82
CA PRO A 632 20.98 17.02 6.60
C PRO A 632 22.08 18.07 6.88
N LEU A 633 23.19 18.01 6.14
CA LEU A 633 24.33 18.92 6.29
C LEU A 633 24.05 20.29 5.63
N ASN A 634 23.06 21.00 6.15
CA ASN A 634 22.70 22.35 5.72
C ASN A 634 22.82 23.33 6.90
N ILE A 635 23.36 24.51 6.66
CA ILE A 635 23.40 25.62 7.63
C ILE A 635 22.59 26.79 7.06
N PHE A 636 21.60 27.25 7.81
CA PHE A 636 20.72 28.36 7.46
C PHE A 636 20.96 29.54 8.40
N GLN A 637 21.26 30.70 7.83
CA GLN A 637 21.28 31.98 8.53
C GLN A 637 20.37 32.98 7.80
N VAL A 638 19.89 33.99 8.53
CA VAL A 638 19.03 35.04 7.97
C VAL A 638 19.45 36.41 8.47
N TRP A 639 19.35 37.40 7.59
CA TRP A 639 19.51 38.82 7.90
C TRP A 639 18.43 39.65 7.20
N HIS A 640 18.19 40.88 7.64
CA HIS A 640 17.13 41.70 7.05
C HIS A 640 17.47 42.24 5.64
N SER A 641 18.75 42.31 5.25
CA SER A 641 19.21 42.79 3.94
C SER A 641 20.40 41.99 3.41
N ASN A 642 20.78 42.23 2.15
CA ASN A 642 22.01 41.67 1.56
C ASN A 642 23.29 42.39 2.04
N ASP A 643 23.15 43.57 2.63
CA ASP A 643 24.26 44.39 3.12
C ASP A 643 24.62 43.97 4.55
N LEU A 644 25.43 42.92 4.65
CA LEU A 644 25.99 42.50 5.94
C LEU A 644 27.04 43.50 6.42
N LEU A 645 26.98 43.84 7.71
CA LEU A 645 28.07 44.54 8.39
C LEU A 645 29.36 43.70 8.32
N PRO A 646 30.55 44.33 8.21
CA PRO A 646 31.82 43.61 8.06
C PRO A 646 32.05 42.53 9.14
N SER A 647 31.76 42.85 10.40
CA SER A 647 31.84 41.96 11.56
C SER A 647 30.96 40.71 11.42
N ILE A 648 29.71 40.88 11.00
CA ILE A 648 28.74 39.80 10.79
C ILE A 648 29.15 38.92 9.60
N LYS A 649 29.64 39.54 8.53
CA LYS A 649 30.15 38.84 7.35
C LYS A 649 31.35 37.95 7.69
N GLU A 650 32.27 38.45 8.53
CA GLU A 650 33.42 37.68 9.01
C GLU A 650 32.97 36.45 9.82
N CYS A 651 31.98 36.58 10.71
CA CYS A 651 31.43 35.44 11.46
C CYS A 651 30.84 34.36 10.55
N SER A 652 30.01 34.73 9.59
CA SER A 652 29.43 33.78 8.62
C SER A 652 30.49 33.10 7.74
N GLN A 653 31.53 33.83 7.33
CA GLN A 653 32.65 33.27 6.57
C GLN A 653 33.49 32.29 7.40
N GLU A 654 33.70 32.59 8.69
CA GLU A 654 34.38 31.68 9.63
C GLU A 654 33.60 30.37 9.80
N ILE A 655 32.27 30.43 9.93
CA ILE A 655 31.40 29.24 9.99
C ILE A 655 31.53 28.40 8.72
N GLN A 656 31.43 29.01 7.53
CA GLN A 656 31.59 28.32 6.25
C GLN A 656 32.96 27.64 6.11
N LYS A 657 34.03 28.35 6.50
CA LYS A 657 35.40 27.84 6.41
C LYS A 657 35.65 26.67 7.36
N LEU A 658 35.06 26.68 8.56
CA LEU A 658 35.22 25.61 9.54
C LEU A 658 34.39 24.36 9.24
N ASN A 659 33.33 24.51 8.45
CA ASN A 659 32.34 23.47 8.14
C ASN A 659 32.15 23.28 6.62
N PRO A 660 33.23 23.02 5.84
CA PRO A 660 33.16 22.90 4.38
C PRO A 660 32.26 21.75 3.88
N GLU A 661 31.93 20.81 4.75
CA GLU A 661 31.02 19.69 4.49
C GLU A 661 29.54 20.08 4.49
N PHE A 662 29.20 21.28 4.99
CA PHE A 662 27.83 21.77 5.01
C PHE A 662 27.53 22.67 3.80
N ASN A 663 26.33 22.53 3.24
CA ASN A 663 25.78 23.53 2.34
C ASN A 663 25.34 24.74 3.17
N TYR A 664 25.94 25.90 2.90
CA TYR A 664 25.62 27.13 3.61
C TYR A 664 24.64 28.01 2.83
N TYR A 665 23.60 28.49 3.51
CA TYR A 665 22.59 29.37 2.95
C TYR A 665 22.37 30.59 3.82
N LEU A 666 22.42 31.77 3.19
CA LEU A 666 22.07 33.04 3.83
C LEU A 666 20.85 33.63 3.13
N PHE A 667 19.79 33.85 3.89
CA PHE A 667 18.54 34.44 3.41
C PHE A 667 18.40 35.90 3.84
N ASN A 668 17.71 36.67 3.00
CA ASN A 668 17.18 37.99 3.33
C ASN A 668 15.63 37.96 3.46
N GLU A 669 14.99 39.06 3.90
CA GLU A 669 13.53 39.10 4.07
C GLU A 669 12.75 38.71 2.80
N GLU A 670 13.15 39.20 1.62
CA GLU A 670 12.48 38.92 0.34
C GLU A 670 12.55 37.43 -0.01
N SER A 671 13.73 36.83 0.11
CA SER A 671 13.95 35.40 -0.12
C SER A 671 13.23 34.52 0.91
N CYS A 672 13.10 34.97 2.16
CA CYS A 672 12.29 34.30 3.18
C CYS A 672 10.81 34.27 2.76
N ARG A 673 10.30 35.42 2.30
CA ARG A 673 8.91 35.56 1.85
C ARG A 673 8.60 34.68 0.64
N GLU A 674 9.45 34.72 -0.39
CA GLU A 674 9.27 33.89 -1.58
C GLU A 674 9.41 32.39 -1.27
N PHE A 675 10.32 32.02 -0.37
CA PHE A 675 10.42 30.65 0.11
C PHE A 675 9.10 30.17 0.76
N ILE A 676 8.49 30.98 1.63
CA ILE A 676 7.22 30.63 2.26
C ILE A 676 6.10 30.52 1.21
N LYS A 677 5.99 31.49 0.31
CA LYS A 677 4.97 31.53 -0.76
C LYS A 677 5.01 30.29 -1.67
N GLN A 678 6.18 29.75 -1.96
CA GLN A 678 6.34 28.60 -2.85
C GLN A 678 6.07 27.25 -2.16
N ASN A 679 6.20 27.18 -0.83
CA ASN A 679 6.26 25.90 -0.11
C ASN A 679 5.19 25.73 0.99
N PHE A 680 4.50 26.78 1.39
CA PHE A 680 3.47 26.75 2.43
C PHE A 680 2.15 27.35 1.93
N GLN A 681 1.07 27.07 2.67
CA GLN A 681 -0.25 27.62 2.40
C GLN A 681 -0.31 29.14 2.60
N ASP A 682 -1.30 29.79 1.97
CA ASP A 682 -1.46 31.25 1.98
C ASP A 682 -1.58 31.84 3.39
N ASN A 683 -2.08 31.09 4.37
CA ASN A 683 -2.16 31.53 5.78
C ASN A 683 -0.79 31.71 6.44
N VAL A 684 0.23 30.92 6.06
CA VAL A 684 1.60 31.07 6.56
C VAL A 684 2.26 32.30 5.94
N LEU A 685 2.06 32.52 4.64
CA LEU A 685 2.52 33.73 3.96
C LEU A 685 1.84 34.98 4.55
N TYR A 686 0.52 34.89 4.78
CA TYR A 686 -0.25 35.93 5.44
C TYR A 686 0.33 36.24 6.83
N ALA A 687 0.64 35.21 7.64
CA ALA A 687 1.25 35.41 8.94
C ALA A 687 2.61 36.13 8.85
N PHE A 688 3.48 35.71 7.92
CA PHE A 688 4.78 36.35 7.69
C PHE A 688 4.65 37.82 7.26
N ASP A 689 3.67 38.13 6.42
CA ASP A 689 3.42 39.50 5.93
C ASP A 689 2.83 40.42 6.99
N ASN A 690 2.11 39.87 7.97
CA ASN A 690 1.42 40.63 9.03
C ASN A 690 2.21 40.76 10.33
N LEU A 691 3.28 39.98 10.53
CA LEU A 691 4.22 40.21 11.63
C LEU A 691 5.02 41.50 11.37
N ILE A 692 5.12 42.38 12.36
CA ILE A 692 5.88 43.63 12.27
C ILE A 692 7.35 43.44 12.68
N PRO A 693 7.68 42.83 13.84
CA PRO A 693 9.08 42.68 14.25
C PRO A 693 9.82 41.68 13.37
N TYR A 694 11.01 42.07 12.88
CA TYR A 694 11.91 41.17 12.13
C TYR A 694 12.21 39.87 12.87
N ALA A 695 12.40 39.96 14.20
CA ALA A 695 12.61 38.78 15.05
C ALA A 695 11.49 37.75 14.88
N PHE A 696 10.22 38.20 14.88
CA PHE A 696 9.07 37.29 14.82
C PHE A 696 8.86 36.73 13.40
N LYS A 697 9.12 37.55 12.37
CA LYS A 697 9.17 37.08 10.97
C LYS A 697 10.18 35.95 10.81
N PHE A 698 11.39 36.13 11.35
CA PHE A 698 12.45 35.14 11.25
C PHE A 698 12.26 33.94 12.19
N ASP A 699 11.50 34.08 13.28
CA ASP A 699 10.99 32.94 14.06
C ASP A 699 10.06 32.08 13.19
N LEU A 700 9.08 32.66 12.51
CA LEU A 700 8.23 31.89 11.59
C LEU A 700 9.05 31.22 10.47
N TRP A 701 9.93 32.00 9.82
CA TRP A 701 10.73 31.48 8.71
C TRP A 701 11.70 30.37 9.13
N ARG A 702 12.38 30.50 10.28
CA ARG A 702 13.33 29.46 10.74
C ARG A 702 12.64 28.13 10.98
N TYR A 703 11.42 28.15 11.52
CA TYR A 703 10.63 26.93 11.69
C TYR A 703 10.18 26.37 10.33
N CYS A 704 9.78 27.22 9.38
CA CYS A 704 9.44 26.81 8.01
C CYS A 704 10.62 26.13 7.28
N ILE A 705 11.81 26.73 7.28
CA ILE A 705 12.97 26.17 6.58
C ILE A 705 13.44 24.87 7.24
N LEU A 706 13.50 24.82 8.58
CA LEU A 706 13.87 23.62 9.32
C LEU A 706 12.85 22.49 9.14
N TYR A 707 11.55 22.81 9.12
CA TYR A 707 10.51 21.81 8.86
C TYR A 707 10.66 21.18 7.47
N LEU A 708 11.05 21.93 6.44
CA LEU A 708 11.17 21.38 5.09
C LEU A 708 12.53 20.76 4.78
N LYS A 709 13.61 21.36 5.26
CA LYS A 709 14.99 21.01 4.86
C LYS A 709 15.80 20.33 5.96
N GLY A 710 15.36 20.41 7.22
CA GLY A 710 16.17 20.00 8.38
C GLY A 710 17.51 20.74 8.42
N GLY A 711 18.47 20.24 9.21
CA GLY A 711 19.80 20.83 9.32
C GLY A 711 19.92 21.78 10.50
N ILE A 712 20.81 22.77 10.36
CA ILE A 712 21.19 23.70 11.41
C ILE A 712 20.65 25.08 11.07
N TYR A 713 19.83 25.64 11.94
CA TYR A 713 19.59 27.08 11.95
C TYR A 713 20.48 27.73 13.00
N LEU A 714 21.15 28.81 12.63
CA LEU A 714 21.99 29.59 13.53
C LEU A 714 21.84 31.09 13.28
N ASP A 715 21.45 31.84 14.33
CA ASP A 715 21.43 33.30 14.29
C ASP A 715 22.80 33.85 13.85
N ILE A 716 22.79 34.85 12.97
CA ILE A 716 24.00 35.37 12.31
C ILE A 716 25.02 36.02 13.26
N LYS A 717 24.63 36.30 14.50
CA LYS A 717 25.45 36.93 15.54
C LYS A 717 26.46 36.00 16.22
N TYR A 718 26.41 34.70 15.91
CA TYR A 718 27.25 33.70 16.57
C TYR A 718 28.54 33.39 15.81
N LYS A 719 29.61 33.23 16.57
CA LYS A 719 30.93 32.78 16.11
C LYS A 719 31.31 31.46 16.80
N PRO A 720 31.89 30.49 16.08
CA PRO A 720 32.45 29.27 16.69
C PRO A 720 33.59 29.60 17.66
N LEU A 721 33.56 28.98 18.84
CA LEU A 721 34.68 28.98 19.79
C LEU A 721 35.56 27.75 19.59
N ASN A 722 36.86 27.88 19.86
CA ASN A 722 37.82 26.77 19.83
C ASN A 722 37.79 25.95 18.51
N SER A 723 37.50 26.61 17.39
CA SER A 723 37.35 25.98 16.07
C SER A 723 36.36 24.81 16.06
N PHE A 724 35.30 24.89 16.87
CA PHE A 724 34.27 23.86 16.96
C PHE A 724 33.59 23.64 15.61
N LYS A 725 33.51 22.37 15.18
CA LYS A 725 32.86 21.94 13.95
C LYS A 725 31.46 21.41 14.22
N PHE A 726 30.51 21.84 13.40
CA PHE A 726 29.09 21.49 13.50
C PHE A 726 28.80 20.05 13.07
N ILE A 727 29.72 19.39 12.37
CA ILE A 727 29.61 17.94 12.13
C ILE A 727 29.59 17.12 13.45
N ASN A 728 30.00 17.72 14.57
CA ASN A 728 29.88 17.11 15.89
C ASN A 728 28.49 17.26 16.52
N LEU A 729 27.53 17.86 15.82
CA LEU A 729 26.15 18.11 16.28
C LEU A 729 25.09 17.56 15.31
N ILE A 730 25.42 16.52 14.54
CA ILE A 730 24.51 15.91 13.54
C ILE A 730 24.10 14.47 13.88
N ASP A 731 24.52 13.98 15.05
CA ASP A 731 24.23 12.65 15.56
C ASP A 731 22.81 12.50 16.14
N LYS A 732 22.16 13.61 16.50
CA LYS A 732 20.79 13.69 16.99
C LYS A 732 20.26 15.12 16.90
N GLU A 733 18.95 15.31 17.08
CA GLU A 733 18.38 16.65 17.14
C GLU A 733 18.80 17.37 18.42
N TYR A 734 19.24 18.62 18.29
CA TYR A 734 19.65 19.47 19.39
C TYR A 734 18.75 20.70 19.49
N PHE A 735 18.24 20.91 20.70
CA PHE A 735 17.48 22.09 21.07
C PHE A 735 18.18 22.74 22.26
N CYS A 736 18.45 24.02 22.16
CA CYS A 736 19.19 24.74 23.20
C CYS A 736 18.25 25.16 24.33
N GLU A 737 18.55 24.84 25.59
CA GLU A 737 17.89 25.44 26.75
C GLU A 737 18.28 26.94 26.84
N ASP A 738 17.29 27.78 27.09
CA ASP A 738 17.46 29.23 27.28
C ASP A 738 17.80 29.59 28.74
N ILE A 739 18.20 30.84 28.98
CA ILE A 739 18.53 31.34 30.32
C ILE A 739 17.31 31.41 31.26
N GLU A 740 17.56 31.54 32.56
CA GLU A 740 16.52 31.59 33.60
C GLU A 740 15.55 32.76 33.40
N GLU A 741 16.06 33.89 32.92
CA GLU A 741 15.28 35.11 32.63
C GLU A 741 14.26 34.88 31.50
N SER A 742 14.52 33.91 30.61
CA SER A 742 13.60 33.42 29.57
C SER A 742 12.79 32.21 30.05
N PHE A 743 12.66 32.02 31.36
CA PHE A 743 12.03 30.88 32.03
C PHE A 743 12.53 29.52 31.55
N LYS A 744 13.81 29.39 31.17
CA LYS A 744 14.39 28.17 30.58
C LYS A 744 13.56 27.66 29.40
N GLY A 745 13.24 28.56 28.47
CA GLY A 745 12.61 28.27 27.19
C GLY A 745 13.48 27.40 26.28
N VAL A 746 13.03 27.16 25.04
CA VAL A 746 13.89 26.58 24.00
C VAL A 746 14.51 27.71 23.19
N TYR A 747 15.78 27.98 23.41
CA TYR A 747 16.51 29.05 22.74
C TYR A 747 16.57 28.82 21.22
N ASN A 748 15.73 29.55 20.49
CA ASN A 748 15.43 29.30 19.09
C ASN A 748 16.46 29.92 18.12
N ALA A 749 17.52 30.55 18.64
CA ALA A 749 18.61 31.08 17.84
C ALA A 749 19.62 30.01 17.39
N PHE A 750 19.54 28.80 17.96
CA PHE A 750 20.33 27.64 17.54
C PHE A 750 19.50 26.36 17.67
N ILE A 751 19.04 25.85 16.53
CA ILE A 751 18.21 24.64 16.46
C ILE A 751 18.81 23.71 15.42
N ILE A 752 18.91 22.44 15.78
CA ILE A 752 19.42 21.40 14.90
C ILE A 752 18.40 20.28 14.88
N CYS A 753 17.73 20.08 13.75
CA CYS A 753 16.67 19.10 13.68
C CYS A 753 16.60 18.41 12.32
N LYS A 754 15.87 17.30 12.28
CA LYS A 754 15.57 16.58 11.05
C LYS A 754 14.49 17.35 10.28
N PRO A 755 14.40 17.14 8.95
CA PRO A 755 13.23 17.60 8.21
C PRO A 755 11.97 16.96 8.82
N ARG A 756 10.86 17.67 8.74
CA ARG A 756 9.54 17.31 9.27
C ARG A 756 9.46 17.19 10.80
N ASN A 757 10.34 17.88 11.53
CA ASN A 757 10.26 17.93 12.99
C ASN A 757 8.90 18.49 13.46
N ILE A 758 8.19 17.73 14.30
CA ILE A 758 6.82 18.05 14.73
C ILE A 758 6.74 19.35 15.56
N LEU A 759 7.79 19.66 16.33
CA LEU A 759 7.83 20.91 17.10
C LEU A 759 7.88 22.12 16.15
N MET A 760 8.59 22.02 15.02
CA MET A 760 8.62 23.08 14.01
C MET A 760 7.25 23.28 13.36
N LEU A 761 6.54 22.20 13.00
CA LEU A 761 5.19 22.30 12.45
C LEU A 761 4.21 22.94 13.44
N ASN A 762 4.26 22.50 14.70
CA ASN A 762 3.42 23.06 15.76
C ASN A 762 3.73 24.54 15.99
N ALA A 763 5.01 24.93 15.93
CA ALA A 763 5.43 26.32 16.04
C ALA A 763 4.90 27.19 14.89
N ILE A 764 4.99 26.71 13.65
CA ILE A 764 4.42 27.39 12.47
C ILE A 764 2.93 27.61 12.66
N ASN A 765 2.18 26.54 12.96
CA ASN A 765 0.74 26.60 13.15
C ASN A 765 0.35 27.54 14.30
N LYS A 766 1.12 27.54 15.40
CA LYS A 766 0.84 28.38 16.56
C LYS A 766 1.08 29.85 16.27
N ILE A 767 2.12 30.21 15.52
CA ILE A 767 2.34 31.58 15.08
C ILE A 767 1.22 32.03 14.13
N VAL A 768 0.81 31.19 13.19
CA VAL A 768 -0.32 31.49 12.29
C VAL A 768 -1.59 31.74 13.09
N GLU A 769 -1.88 30.88 14.08
CA GLU A 769 -3.00 31.08 15.01
C GLU A 769 -2.89 32.43 15.74
N HIS A 770 -1.72 32.76 16.31
CA HIS A 770 -1.51 34.03 17.00
C HIS A 770 -1.75 35.23 16.09
N VAL A 771 -1.27 35.19 14.84
CA VAL A 771 -1.48 36.29 13.88
C VAL A 771 -2.95 36.41 13.48
N LEU A 772 -3.60 35.28 13.14
CA LEU A 772 -5.01 35.27 12.71
C LEU A 772 -5.96 35.75 13.82
N THR A 773 -5.62 35.46 15.07
CA THR A 773 -6.42 35.85 16.24
C THR A 773 -5.97 37.17 16.87
N LYS A 774 -4.89 37.79 16.35
CA LYS A 774 -4.17 38.92 16.98
C LYS A 774 -3.89 38.67 18.47
N ASN A 775 -3.44 37.46 18.82
CA ASN A 775 -3.11 37.07 20.18
C ASN A 775 -1.70 37.55 20.56
N TYR A 776 -1.62 38.48 21.50
CA TYR A 776 -0.36 39.05 22.00
C TYR A 776 0.32 38.17 23.05
N CYS A 777 -0.35 37.12 23.55
CA CYS A 777 0.09 36.30 24.66
C CYS A 777 0.38 37.12 25.94
N ASN A 778 0.81 36.45 27.01
CA ASN A 778 1.19 37.13 28.26
C ASN A 778 2.63 37.67 28.21
N TYR A 779 3.49 37.04 27.41
CA TYR A 779 4.90 37.38 27.27
C TYR A 779 5.30 37.42 25.79
N GLY A 780 6.14 38.37 25.39
CA GLY A 780 6.54 38.50 23.98
C GLY A 780 7.27 37.28 23.41
N LEU A 781 8.04 36.58 24.25
CA LEU A 781 8.71 35.33 23.89
C LEU A 781 7.72 34.16 23.63
N GLU A 782 6.44 34.32 24.01
CA GLU A 782 5.38 33.33 23.77
C GLU A 782 4.71 33.51 22.40
N VAL A 783 4.85 34.68 21.77
CA VAL A 783 4.19 34.95 20.49
C VAL A 783 4.78 34.10 19.36
N SER A 784 6.11 33.95 19.31
CA SER A 784 6.80 33.15 18.28
C SER A 784 8.12 32.50 18.74
N GLY A 785 8.55 32.80 19.96
CA GLY A 785 9.92 32.54 20.42
C GLY A 785 10.07 31.37 21.42
N PRO A 786 11.12 31.41 22.27
CA PRO A 786 11.50 30.32 23.17
C PRO A 786 10.42 29.81 24.13
N LEU A 787 9.56 30.70 24.64
CA LEU A 787 8.48 30.29 25.56
C LEU A 787 7.35 29.57 24.83
N MET A 788 7.08 29.96 23.58
CA MET A 788 6.11 29.26 22.73
C MET A 788 6.53 27.81 22.54
N LEU A 789 7.79 27.59 22.16
CA LEU A 789 8.34 26.24 21.96
C LEU A 789 8.26 25.42 23.25
N LYS A 790 8.60 25.99 24.41
CA LYS A 790 8.48 25.30 25.69
C LYS A 790 7.03 24.89 26.00
N LYS A 791 6.06 25.78 25.78
CA LYS A 791 4.64 25.45 25.95
C LYS A 791 4.20 24.35 25.01
N LEU A 792 4.57 24.42 23.74
CA LEU A 792 4.26 23.39 22.76
C LEU A 792 4.85 22.02 23.13
N ILE A 793 6.07 21.99 23.69
CA ILE A 793 6.67 20.76 24.21
C ILE A 793 5.83 20.18 25.36
N ASN A 794 5.48 21.00 26.33
CA ASN A 794 4.70 20.57 27.50
C ASN A 794 3.28 20.13 27.13
N ASP A 795 2.55 20.96 26.39
CA ASP A 795 1.14 20.75 26.03
C ASP A 795 0.94 19.49 25.18
N ASN A 796 1.93 19.17 24.34
CA ASN A 796 1.87 18.01 23.45
C ASN A 796 2.66 16.79 23.96
N ASN A 797 3.21 16.83 25.18
CA ASN A 797 4.08 15.79 25.75
C ASN A 797 5.22 15.36 24.79
N ILE A 798 5.85 16.33 24.12
CA ILE A 798 6.94 16.05 23.17
C ILE A 798 8.21 15.74 23.98
N LYS A 799 8.79 14.55 23.77
CA LYS A 799 10.07 14.18 24.41
C LYS A 799 11.24 14.75 23.61
N ILE A 800 11.77 15.89 24.04
CA ILE A 800 12.99 16.49 23.49
C ILE A 800 14.01 16.68 24.61
N ASN A 801 15.27 16.35 24.33
CA ASN A 801 16.37 16.70 25.21
C ASN A 801 16.79 18.15 24.91
N ILE A 802 16.63 19.02 25.92
CA ILE A 802 17.05 20.43 25.86
C ILE A 802 18.30 20.71 26.70
N THR A 803 18.83 19.74 27.44
CA THR A 803 19.93 19.98 28.38
C THR A 803 21.31 19.82 27.76
N ASP A 804 21.41 19.17 26.60
CA ASP A 804 22.70 18.94 25.93
C ASP A 804 23.29 20.24 25.37
N LEU A 805 22.45 21.15 24.90
CA LEU A 805 22.84 22.50 24.54
C LEU A 805 22.20 23.47 25.52
N HIS A 806 22.96 24.39 26.10
CA HIS A 806 22.38 25.43 26.95
C HIS A 806 23.05 26.78 26.71
N LEU A 807 22.23 27.82 26.82
CA LEU A 807 22.68 29.19 26.73
C LEU A 807 23.11 29.69 28.11
N TYR A 808 24.30 30.27 28.18
CA TYR A 808 24.79 30.97 29.35
C TYR A 808 24.91 32.46 29.04
N SER A 809 24.49 33.29 29.99
CA SER A 809 24.71 34.74 30.00
C SER A 809 25.58 35.10 31.19
N ASP A 810 26.67 35.82 30.95
CA ASP A 810 27.46 36.40 32.04
C ASP A 810 26.72 37.62 32.60
N LYS A 811 26.40 37.60 33.90
CA LYS A 811 25.65 38.68 34.57
C LYS A 811 26.51 39.93 34.85
N ILE A 812 27.83 39.83 34.66
CA ILE A 812 28.79 40.92 34.96
C ILE A 812 29.10 41.73 33.69
N GLU A 813 28.98 41.12 32.51
CA GLU A 813 29.13 41.78 31.22
C GLU A 813 27.92 41.47 30.33
N ASP A 814 26.94 42.38 30.27
CA ASP A 814 25.64 42.31 29.56
C ASP A 814 25.69 41.90 28.06
N ASN A 815 26.89 41.70 27.51
CA ASN A 815 27.13 41.39 26.09
C ASN A 815 27.76 40.00 25.84
N LYS A 816 27.90 39.12 26.84
CA LYS A 816 28.47 37.77 26.62
C LYS A 816 27.40 36.67 26.71
N LEU A 817 26.82 36.34 25.56
CA LEU A 817 26.04 35.11 25.37
C LEU A 817 26.93 34.00 24.80
N ILE A 818 26.96 32.86 25.48
CA ILE A 818 27.76 31.68 25.09
C ILE A 818 26.86 30.45 25.07
N ILE A 819 26.89 29.70 23.98
CA ILE A 819 26.22 28.40 23.89
C ILE A 819 27.24 27.32 24.25
N TYR A 820 26.84 26.47 25.17
CA TYR A 820 27.60 25.31 25.60
C TYR A 820 26.98 24.04 25.00
N ASN A 821 27.84 23.08 24.64
CA ASN A 821 27.47 21.69 24.41
C ASN A 821 27.99 20.86 25.57
N ASN A 822 27.08 20.36 26.40
CA ASN A 822 27.35 19.90 27.75
C ASN A 822 28.12 20.99 28.50
N ASP A 823 29.35 20.75 28.94
CA ASP A 823 30.15 21.73 29.68
C ASP A 823 31.19 22.47 28.82
N LYS A 824 31.13 22.34 27.49
CA LYS A 824 32.13 22.95 26.59
C LYS A 824 31.54 24.15 25.85
N PRO A 825 32.15 25.35 25.90
CA PRO A 825 31.68 26.49 25.14
C PRO A 825 31.98 26.29 23.65
N ILE A 826 30.93 26.34 22.81
CA ILE A 826 31.03 26.04 21.38
C ILE A 826 30.73 27.24 20.48
N LEU A 827 29.89 28.17 20.92
CA LEU A 827 29.54 29.38 20.17
C LEU A 827 29.48 30.57 21.11
N ARG A 828 29.92 31.74 20.65
CA ARG A 828 29.83 33.01 21.38
C ARG A 828 29.24 34.09 20.50
N MET A 829 28.39 34.93 21.09
CA MET A 829 27.86 36.10 20.42
C MET A 829 28.98 37.12 20.16
N HIS A 830 28.98 37.71 18.96
CA HIS A 830 29.93 38.74 18.57
C HIS A 830 29.80 40.00 19.45
N GLU A 831 30.93 40.54 19.92
CA GLU A 831 30.99 41.55 20.99
C GLU A 831 30.30 42.88 20.63
N ASN A 832 30.30 43.27 19.34
CA ASN A 832 29.68 44.52 18.88
C ASN A 832 28.23 44.38 18.40
N TYR A 833 27.66 43.17 18.40
CA TYR A 833 26.35 42.93 17.80
C TYR A 833 25.23 43.78 18.42
N ARG A 834 25.24 43.99 19.74
CA ARG A 834 24.20 44.79 20.42
C ARG A 834 24.25 46.28 20.05
N ASN A 835 25.45 46.82 19.88
CA ASN A 835 25.64 48.20 19.42
C ASN A 835 25.15 48.37 17.96
N GLU A 836 25.44 47.39 17.12
CA GLU A 836 25.00 47.34 15.71
C GLU A 836 23.49 47.08 15.57
N GLN A 837 22.88 46.33 16.50
CA GLN A 837 21.44 46.08 16.53
C GLN A 837 20.65 47.36 16.82
N LEU A 838 21.16 48.22 17.71
CA LEU A 838 20.50 49.49 18.09
C LEU A 838 20.49 50.52 16.94
N SER A 839 21.41 50.43 15.98
CA SER A 839 21.43 51.33 14.82
C SER A 839 20.44 50.94 13.71
N ASN A 840 19.87 49.73 13.73
CA ASN A 840 19.09 49.17 12.61
C ASN A 840 17.57 49.05 12.85
N GLY A 841 17.05 49.62 13.94
CA GLY A 841 15.61 49.72 14.19
C GLY A 841 15.19 49.50 15.64
N LYS A 842 13.87 49.49 15.87
CA LYS A 842 13.30 49.21 17.20
C LYS A 842 13.54 47.75 17.58
N HIS A 843 14.03 47.50 18.80
CA HIS A 843 14.11 46.14 19.35
C HIS A 843 12.70 45.54 19.50
N TRP A 844 12.54 44.24 19.26
CA TRP A 844 11.22 43.58 19.31
C TRP A 844 10.49 43.79 20.65
N ALA A 845 11.24 43.86 21.76
CA ALA A 845 10.67 44.10 23.09
C ALA A 845 10.00 45.49 23.19
N TYR A 846 10.55 46.51 22.54
CA TYR A 846 9.94 47.82 22.46
C TYR A 846 8.62 47.75 21.68
N GLN A 847 8.62 47.07 20.52
CA GLN A 847 7.43 46.91 19.68
C GLN A 847 6.33 46.11 20.40
N TYR A 848 6.71 45.06 21.13
CA TYR A 848 5.81 44.29 21.98
C TYR A 848 5.13 45.16 23.06
N MET A 849 5.91 45.99 23.78
CA MET A 849 5.38 46.87 24.83
C MET A 849 4.39 47.92 24.32
N HIS A 850 4.47 48.27 23.02
CA HIS A 850 3.59 49.25 22.39
C HIS A 850 2.50 48.59 21.52
N SER A 851 2.32 47.26 21.63
CA SER A 851 1.37 46.49 20.81
C SER A 851 1.58 46.63 19.29
N GLU A 852 2.81 46.91 18.86
CA GLU A 852 3.23 47.03 17.45
C GLU A 852 3.74 45.68 16.91
N ILE A 853 2.97 44.59 17.11
CA ILE A 853 3.38 43.23 16.72
C ILE A 853 2.75 42.78 15.41
N PHE A 854 1.46 43.07 15.23
CA PHE A 854 0.68 42.68 14.07
C PHE A 854 0.28 43.93 13.29
N LYS A 855 0.24 43.84 11.96
CA LYS A 855 -0.27 44.90 11.09
C LYS A 855 -1.77 45.19 11.27
#